data_AF-A0A9X7UG20-F1
#
_entry.id   AF-A0A9X7UG20-F1
#
_cell.length_a   1.000
_cell.length_b   1.000
_cell.length_c   1.000
_cell.angle_alpha   90.00
_cell.angle_beta   90.00
_cell.angle_gamma   90.00
#
_symmetry.space_group_name_H-M   'P 1'
#
loop_
_entity.id
_entity.type
_entity.pdbx_description
1 polymer ?
#
loop_
_entity_poly.entity_id
_entity_poly.type
_entity_poly.pdbx_seq_one_letter_code
_entity_poly.pdbx_strand_id
1 'polypeptide(L)'
;MTDLFDTAPARAGNATAAARHVAASIASGVKITRAKLNDAMANAFGGSDADGHWTQRESFEILEHATVLAVNGGAKPPSIAEAIALVGRLPTQTVRSEEQIDWQQFSTPLDLAAVACLLAAPQDDDIVLEPSAGNGLLIACLPPVAALHLNEIDPARRARLAAAYPLASVTGHDGAQIASVMTAAPRPGLILMNPPFSRSLGRGADALAAVRHLQAAIKRLAPGGRVVAIMPDWFAQSARMASVWSTTLASVSLRTSIRLTHAYGKHGTGVAVRLYVIDKAVGDTTTTTIQRRDVADLLDVLAIPPRLPMTAVAPTPVKRSGPISLMRSVKSKPAATPRIFRAPARNDVLPVSYAVLETAAPLAEQTGVYLPYRPSRIVFDTAGEHPTALVESIAMGSIPAPIPSHVPALPERTVTDRLLSSSQLETVVYAGHAWTQFIPGLSKPDKEGVGLVLADDGRAYRKGYFLGDGTGAGKGRQVAAVILDNWLAGRRKNIWISKNEALHADAIRDWTALGGLAADVQPLSRWKIDEPISMAEGVLFVTYPTLRSNRGDATRLDQIIAWAGADFDGVIAFDEAHEMGGVAGGEGSMGTKKGSQQGIAGVLLQNHLPLARVLYASATGASEVNNLAYAVRLGLWGPDTAFANREAFITQIRQGGIAAMELVARDLKATGLYTARALSFAGVEYDILRHELTPEQIEVYDTYADAWAVLCAARHKTAYREEAVMRRNAA
;
A
#
# COMPACT_ATOMS: atom_id res chain seq x y z
N MET A 1 10.36 21.42 6.42
CA MET A 1 11.06 22.71 6.37
C MET A 1 11.67 22.95 7.76
N THR A 2 12.74 22.22 8.11
CA THR A 2 13.27 22.08 9.49
C THR A 2 14.74 22.53 9.62
N ASP A 3 15.30 23.14 8.57
CA ASP A 3 16.75 23.34 8.42
C ASP A 3 17.20 24.80 8.58
N LEU A 4 16.57 25.56 9.49
CA LEU A 4 16.79 27.01 9.61
C LEU A 4 17.63 27.43 10.82
N PHE A 5 17.93 26.54 11.79
CA PHE A 5 18.50 26.99 13.07
C PHE A 5 19.74 26.25 13.61
N ASP A 6 20.12 25.06 13.11
CA ASP A 6 21.29 24.31 13.60
C ASP A 6 22.23 23.86 12.48
N THR A 7 23.55 23.95 12.71
CA THR A 7 24.53 23.34 11.80
C THR A 7 24.52 21.80 11.94
N ALA A 8 24.70 21.07 10.83
CA ALA A 8 24.71 19.59 10.83
C ALA A 8 25.64 18.95 11.89
N PRO A 9 26.86 19.48 12.18
CA PRO A 9 27.71 18.97 13.26
C PRO A 9 27.12 19.17 14.67
N ALA A 10 26.49 20.31 14.94
CA ALA A 10 25.85 20.59 16.22
C ALA A 10 24.67 19.63 16.46
N ARG A 11 23.85 19.40 15.43
CA ARG A 11 22.71 18.46 15.49
C ARG A 11 23.15 17.02 15.78
N ALA A 12 24.24 16.56 15.17
CA ALA A 12 24.81 15.23 15.43
C ALA A 12 25.38 15.08 16.86
N GLY A 13 26.00 16.14 17.38
CA GLY A 13 26.44 16.23 18.77
C GLY A 13 25.29 16.10 19.76
N ASN A 14 24.21 16.86 19.53
CA ASN A 14 23.00 16.84 20.36
C ASN A 14 22.33 15.45 20.35
N ALA A 15 22.22 14.82 19.18
CA ALA A 15 21.69 13.46 19.07
C ALA A 15 22.50 12.44 19.88
N THR A 16 23.83 12.55 19.86
CA THR A 16 24.72 11.67 20.64
C THR A 16 24.58 11.91 22.14
N ALA A 17 24.46 13.17 22.56
CA ALA A 17 24.25 13.52 23.96
C ALA A 17 22.92 12.98 24.50
N ALA A 18 21.83 13.17 23.75
CA ALA A 18 20.52 12.59 24.06
C ALA A 18 20.60 11.07 24.18
N ALA A 19 21.24 10.40 23.22
CA ALA A 19 21.36 8.94 23.23
C ALA A 19 22.14 8.41 24.44
N ARG A 20 23.25 9.06 24.84
CA ARG A 20 24.02 8.69 26.04
C ARG A 20 23.20 8.84 27.32
N HIS A 21 22.41 9.92 27.41
CA HIS A 21 21.54 10.14 28.56
C HIS A 21 20.46 9.04 28.69
N VAL A 22 19.81 8.69 27.58
CA VAL A 22 18.83 7.60 27.54
C VAL A 22 19.49 6.24 27.78
N ALA A 23 20.70 6.01 27.24
CA ALA A 23 21.44 4.76 27.41
C ALA A 23 21.75 4.44 28.88
N ALA A 24 22.14 5.44 29.67
CA ALA A 24 22.35 5.28 31.11
C ALA A 24 21.07 4.85 31.85
N SER A 25 19.91 5.36 31.42
CA SER A 25 18.61 4.93 31.96
C SER A 25 18.26 3.50 31.55
N ILE A 26 18.53 3.11 30.30
CA ILE A 26 18.31 1.73 29.82
C ILE A 26 19.17 0.74 30.63
N ALA A 27 20.47 1.06 30.81
CA ALA A 27 21.45 0.23 31.50
C ALA A 27 21.13 0.06 33.00
N SER A 28 20.53 1.06 33.64
CA SER A 28 20.11 1.01 35.04
C SER A 28 18.77 0.28 35.27
N GLY A 29 18.19 -0.36 34.24
CA GLY A 29 16.95 -1.12 34.39
C GLY A 29 15.68 -0.27 34.37
N VAL A 30 15.79 1.05 34.18
CA VAL A 30 14.66 1.97 34.21
C VAL A 30 13.74 1.76 33.00
N LYS A 31 12.42 1.85 33.22
CA LYS A 31 11.44 1.90 32.13
C LYS A 31 11.51 3.25 31.41
N ILE A 32 11.71 3.22 30.10
CA ILE A 32 11.76 4.43 29.28
C ILE A 32 10.33 4.74 28.83
N THR A 33 9.85 5.94 29.15
CA THR A 33 8.56 6.45 28.70
C THR A 33 8.78 7.48 27.58
N ARG A 34 7.72 7.79 26.82
CA ARG A 34 7.78 8.86 25.82
C ARG A 34 8.16 10.20 26.45
N ALA A 35 7.63 10.51 27.63
CA ALA A 35 7.99 11.71 28.38
C ALA A 35 9.50 11.79 28.65
N LYS A 36 10.11 10.74 29.22
CA LYS A 36 11.56 10.71 29.48
C LYS A 36 12.41 10.84 28.21
N LEU A 37 11.94 10.23 27.12
CA LEU A 37 12.61 10.35 25.82
C LEU A 37 12.53 11.79 25.30
N ASN A 38 11.35 12.41 25.37
CA ASN A 38 11.15 13.80 24.97
C ASN A 38 11.93 14.78 25.87
N ASP A 39 12.04 14.53 27.17
CA ASP A 39 12.86 15.33 28.09
C ASP A 39 14.35 15.26 27.70
N ALA A 40 14.86 14.06 27.37
CA ALA A 40 16.22 13.88 26.91
C ALA A 40 16.49 14.61 25.59
N MET A 41 15.51 14.59 24.68
CA MET A 41 15.56 15.35 23.42
C MET A 41 15.54 16.85 23.67
N ALA A 42 14.61 17.36 24.49
CA ALA A 42 14.48 18.78 24.77
C ALA A 42 15.74 19.36 25.43
N ASN A 43 16.33 18.61 26.37
CA ASN A 43 17.58 19.00 27.02
C ASN A 43 18.76 19.04 26.04
N ALA A 44 18.82 18.13 25.06
CA ALA A 44 19.92 18.07 24.12
C ALA A 44 19.79 19.04 22.94
N PHE A 45 18.56 19.30 22.48
CA PHE A 45 18.27 20.15 21.31
C PHE A 45 17.81 21.57 21.71
N GLY A 46 17.68 21.86 23.01
CA GLY A 46 17.38 23.19 23.53
C GLY A 46 15.93 23.66 23.34
N GLY A 47 14.98 22.75 23.10
CA GLY A 47 13.58 23.08 22.83
C GLY A 47 12.71 21.86 22.54
N SER A 48 11.40 22.06 22.42
CA SER A 48 10.44 20.96 22.18
C SER A 48 10.30 20.60 20.69
N ASP A 49 9.63 19.49 20.40
CA ASP A 49 9.24 19.14 19.03
C ASP A 49 8.14 20.06 18.47
N ALA A 50 7.29 20.61 19.34
CA ALA A 50 6.28 21.61 18.96
C ALA A 50 6.93 22.92 18.46
N ASP A 51 8.10 23.26 18.98
CA ASP A 51 8.89 24.43 18.57
C ASP A 51 9.77 24.14 17.34
N GLY A 52 9.73 22.92 16.80
CA GLY A 52 10.44 22.52 15.59
C GLY A 52 11.93 22.18 15.77
N HIS A 53 12.43 22.08 17.00
CA HIS A 53 13.85 21.76 17.27
C HIS A 53 14.23 20.34 16.82
N TRP A 54 13.31 19.39 17.00
CA TRP A 54 13.47 17.98 16.63
C TRP A 54 12.10 17.38 16.31
N THR A 55 12.08 16.22 15.67
CA THR A 55 10.85 15.50 15.31
C THR A 55 10.67 14.28 16.20
N GLN A 56 9.41 13.88 16.46
CA GLN A 56 9.15 12.64 17.19
C GLN A 56 9.83 11.41 16.54
N ARG A 57 10.06 11.40 15.22
CA ARG A 57 10.83 10.34 14.56
C ARG A 57 12.30 10.33 15.00
N GLU A 58 12.96 11.49 15.01
CA GLU A 58 14.35 11.61 15.49
C GLU A 58 14.50 11.08 16.92
N SER A 59 13.51 11.29 17.78
CA SER A 59 13.51 10.73 19.15
C SER A 59 13.56 9.19 19.16
N PHE A 60 12.84 8.52 18.26
CA PHE A 60 12.85 7.07 18.17
C PHE A 60 14.16 6.53 17.58
N GLU A 61 14.78 7.25 16.63
CA GLU A 61 16.12 6.88 16.15
C GLU A 61 17.19 7.03 17.24
N ILE A 62 17.04 8.05 18.09
CA ILE A 62 17.90 8.24 19.26
C ILE A 62 17.66 7.16 20.31
N LEU A 63 16.42 6.70 20.51
CA LEU A 63 16.11 5.56 21.35
C LEU A 63 16.78 4.26 20.85
N GLU A 64 16.77 4.02 19.54
CA GLU A 64 17.46 2.88 18.93
C GLU A 64 18.97 2.95 19.16
N HIS A 65 19.57 4.12 18.92
CA HIS A 65 20.99 4.35 19.17
C HIS A 65 21.36 4.23 20.66
N ALA A 66 20.53 4.76 21.56
CA ALA A 66 20.70 4.63 23.01
C ALA A 66 20.65 3.17 23.47
N THR A 67 19.77 2.37 22.86
CA THR A 67 19.68 0.93 23.13
C THR A 67 20.96 0.22 22.72
N VAL A 68 21.52 0.55 21.56
CA VAL A 68 22.83 0.04 21.10
C VAL A 68 23.94 0.42 22.07
N LEU A 69 24.03 1.69 22.48
CA LEU A 69 25.05 2.15 23.43
C LEU A 69 24.95 1.43 24.78
N ALA A 70 23.73 1.22 25.29
CA ALA A 70 23.50 0.53 26.55
C ALA A 70 23.91 -0.95 26.48
N VAL A 71 23.63 -1.62 25.35
CA VAL A 71 24.01 -3.02 25.13
C VAL A 71 25.52 -3.16 24.95
N ASN A 72 26.14 -2.31 24.13
CA ASN A 72 27.60 -2.33 23.90
C ASN A 72 28.40 -1.97 25.15
N GLY A 73 27.83 -1.16 26.05
CA GLY A 73 28.45 -0.83 27.34
C GLY A 73 28.32 -1.95 28.39
N GLY A 74 27.54 -3.00 28.13
CA GLY A 74 27.39 -4.16 29.00
C GLY A 74 28.59 -5.11 28.94
N ALA A 75 28.77 -5.93 29.98
CA ALA A 75 29.88 -6.88 30.06
C ALA A 75 29.77 -8.04 29.06
N LYS A 76 28.55 -8.40 28.66
CA LYS A 76 28.26 -9.46 27.68
C LYS A 76 27.02 -9.10 26.88
N PRO A 77 26.86 -9.65 25.66
CA PRO A 77 25.61 -9.55 24.93
C PRO A 77 24.42 -10.13 25.73
N PRO A 78 23.23 -9.53 25.66
CA PRO A 78 22.05 -10.03 26.35
C PRO A 78 21.60 -11.36 25.74
N SER A 79 21.13 -12.27 26.60
CA SER A 79 20.34 -13.43 26.20
C SER A 79 19.02 -12.99 25.55
N ILE A 80 18.34 -13.90 24.84
CA ILE A 80 17.04 -13.61 24.23
C ILE A 80 16.02 -13.15 25.30
N ALA A 81 16.01 -13.79 26.47
CA ALA A 81 15.12 -13.41 27.57
C ALA A 81 15.42 -12.00 28.12
N GLU A 82 16.70 -11.65 28.28
CA GLU A 82 17.11 -10.30 28.71
C GLU A 82 16.77 -9.25 27.63
N ALA A 83 16.92 -9.58 26.35
CA ALA A 83 16.56 -8.72 25.24
C ALA A 83 15.04 -8.47 25.17
N ILE A 84 14.21 -9.51 25.34
CA ILE A 84 12.74 -9.38 25.45
C ILE A 84 12.38 -8.44 26.61
N ALA A 85 12.98 -8.65 27.79
CA ALA A 85 12.72 -7.82 28.96
C ALA A 85 13.12 -6.35 28.73
N LEU A 86 14.24 -6.10 28.03
CA LEU A 86 14.66 -4.75 27.66
C LEU A 86 13.65 -4.11 26.69
N VAL A 87 13.30 -4.79 25.60
CA VAL A 87 12.32 -4.29 24.60
C VAL A 87 10.97 -3.98 25.25
N GLY A 88 10.52 -4.81 26.21
CA GLY A 88 9.30 -4.58 26.99
C GLY A 88 9.29 -3.25 27.75
N ARG A 89 10.47 -2.79 28.22
CA ARG A 89 10.66 -1.53 28.95
C ARG A 89 10.77 -0.29 28.05
N LEU A 90 10.88 -0.45 26.73
CA LEU A 90 10.95 0.66 25.78
C LEU A 90 9.53 1.12 25.35
N PRO A 91 9.35 2.40 25.01
CA PRO A 91 8.09 2.89 24.46
C PRO A 91 7.85 2.33 23.06
N THR A 92 6.58 2.20 22.66
CA THR A 92 6.22 1.83 21.30
C THR A 92 6.46 3.01 20.34
N GLN A 93 7.07 2.76 19.18
CA GLN A 93 7.25 3.77 18.13
C GLN A 93 5.92 4.03 17.42
N THR A 94 5.15 5.04 17.87
CA THR A 94 3.78 5.32 17.38
C THR A 94 3.73 6.28 16.20
N VAL A 95 4.81 7.01 15.92
CA VAL A 95 4.89 7.98 14.81
C VAL A 95 5.76 7.44 13.71
N ARG A 96 5.25 7.47 12.47
CA ARG A 96 5.95 7.06 11.26
C ARG A 96 6.10 8.26 10.34
N SER A 97 7.28 8.47 9.77
CA SER A 97 7.46 9.47 8.70
C SER A 97 7.00 8.91 7.35
N GLU A 98 6.62 9.79 6.42
CA GLU A 98 6.33 9.40 5.03
C GLU A 98 7.50 8.62 4.42
N GLU A 99 8.74 9.05 4.68
CA GLU A 99 9.94 8.32 4.26
C GLU A 99 10.05 6.92 4.89
N GLN A 100 9.74 6.76 6.18
CA GLN A 100 9.78 5.43 6.81
C GLN A 100 8.73 4.48 6.22
N ILE A 101 7.54 5.01 5.91
CA ILE A 101 6.46 4.26 5.27
C ILE A 101 6.84 3.91 3.82
N ASP A 102 7.33 4.89 3.06
CA ASP A 102 7.69 4.76 1.65
C ASP A 102 8.88 3.81 1.43
N TRP A 103 9.84 3.83 2.35
CA TRP A 103 11.06 3.02 2.25
C TRP A 103 10.99 1.70 3.03
N GLN A 104 9.92 1.47 3.81
CA GLN A 104 9.74 0.31 4.70
C GLN A 104 10.99 -0.01 5.55
N GLN A 105 11.67 1.04 6.02
CA GLN A 105 12.89 0.90 6.82
C GLN A 105 12.53 0.82 8.30
N PHE A 106 12.35 -0.40 8.80
CA PHE A 106 12.18 -0.66 10.23
C PHE A 106 13.46 -1.25 10.79
N SER A 107 14.00 -0.61 11.83
CA SER A 107 15.11 -1.16 12.60
C SER A 107 14.71 -2.49 13.25
N THR A 108 15.64 -3.43 13.30
CA THR A 108 15.39 -4.75 13.89
C THR A 108 15.24 -4.62 15.41
N PRO A 109 14.13 -5.09 16.01
CA PRO A 109 13.98 -5.19 17.45
C PRO A 109 15.12 -5.98 18.11
N LEU A 110 15.55 -5.58 19.31
CA LEU A 110 16.71 -6.18 19.98
C LEU A 110 16.52 -7.67 20.32
N ASP A 111 15.30 -8.08 20.65
CA ASP A 111 14.94 -9.47 20.90
C ASP A 111 15.05 -10.32 19.62
N LEU A 112 14.57 -9.82 18.48
CA LEU A 112 14.78 -10.46 17.19
C LEU A 112 16.26 -10.47 16.78
N ALA A 113 17.01 -9.41 17.09
CA ALA A 113 18.45 -9.36 16.89
C ALA A 113 19.20 -10.43 17.69
N ALA A 114 18.80 -10.66 18.95
CA ALA A 114 19.35 -11.74 19.79
C ALA A 114 19.10 -13.12 19.17
N VAL A 115 17.90 -13.37 18.64
CA VAL A 115 17.60 -14.63 17.92
C VAL A 115 18.46 -14.78 16.67
N ALA A 116 18.57 -13.71 15.86
CA ALA A 116 19.38 -13.74 14.64
C ALA A 116 20.85 -14.01 14.94
N CYS A 117 21.40 -13.39 15.99
CA CYS A 117 22.77 -13.61 16.44
C CYS A 117 22.98 -15.02 17.00
N LEU A 118 22.02 -15.57 17.74
CA LEU A 118 22.12 -16.93 18.26
C LEU A 118 22.15 -17.97 17.11
N LEU A 119 21.28 -17.81 16.12
CA LEU A 119 21.24 -18.67 14.92
C LEU A 119 22.45 -18.50 14.01
N ALA A 120 23.06 -17.32 14.02
CA ALA A 120 24.28 -17.04 13.28
C ALA A 120 25.47 -17.86 13.81
N ALA A 121 25.46 -18.22 15.10
CA ALA A 121 26.54 -18.94 15.77
C ALA A 121 27.93 -18.32 15.46
N PRO A 122 28.14 -17.03 15.81
CA PRO A 122 29.38 -16.32 15.52
C PRO A 122 30.59 -16.99 16.21
N GLN A 123 31.72 -16.95 15.53
CA GLN A 123 33.03 -17.44 15.97
C GLN A 123 34.00 -16.25 16.09
N ASP A 124 35.04 -16.39 16.89
CA ASP A 124 36.01 -15.32 17.16
C ASP A 124 36.83 -14.93 15.93
N ASP A 125 37.01 -15.84 14.98
CA ASP A 125 37.68 -15.62 13.69
C ASP A 125 36.75 -15.07 12.58
N ASP A 126 35.47 -14.82 12.87
CA ASP A 126 34.54 -14.32 11.86
C ASP A 126 34.86 -12.88 11.42
N ILE A 127 34.81 -12.70 10.11
CA ILE A 127 34.57 -11.38 9.51
C ILE A 127 33.06 -11.26 9.29
N VAL A 128 32.42 -10.35 10.02
CA VAL A 128 30.97 -10.16 9.99
C VAL A 128 30.60 -8.95 9.13
N LEU A 129 29.60 -9.09 8.27
CA LEU A 129 29.04 -7.98 7.50
C LEU A 129 27.55 -7.78 7.81
N GLU A 130 27.17 -6.54 8.11
CA GLU A 130 25.78 -6.08 8.06
C GLU A 130 25.61 -5.05 6.92
N PRO A 131 24.91 -5.39 5.83
CA PRO A 131 24.87 -4.56 4.63
C PRO A 131 23.86 -3.38 4.71
N SER A 132 23.06 -3.32 5.78
CA SER A 132 21.92 -2.40 5.93
C SER A 132 21.75 -2.02 7.40
N ALA A 133 22.80 -1.44 8.00
CA ALA A 133 23.00 -1.46 9.44
C ALA A 133 22.10 -0.51 10.24
N GLY A 134 21.55 0.54 9.64
CA GLY A 134 20.76 1.53 10.36
C GLY A 134 21.55 2.11 11.54
N ASN A 135 20.96 2.06 12.74
CA ASN A 135 21.63 2.45 13.98
C ASN A 135 22.44 1.31 14.64
N GLY A 136 22.47 0.10 14.05
CA GLY A 136 23.30 -1.03 14.49
C GLY A 136 22.64 -1.96 15.52
N LEU A 137 21.30 -2.02 15.57
CA LEU A 137 20.58 -2.87 16.52
C LEU A 137 20.74 -4.37 16.23
N LEU A 138 20.77 -4.78 14.96
CA LEU A 138 20.84 -6.20 14.58
C LEU A 138 22.15 -6.86 15.06
N ILE A 139 23.24 -6.09 15.08
CA ILE A 139 24.57 -6.55 15.49
C ILE A 139 24.90 -6.19 16.95
N ALA A 140 23.99 -5.55 17.70
CA ALA A 140 24.22 -5.19 19.10
C ALA A 140 24.41 -6.41 20.01
N CYS A 141 23.80 -7.56 19.64
CA CYS A 141 23.94 -8.81 20.39
C CYS A 141 25.15 -9.65 19.95
N LEU A 142 26.01 -9.14 19.06
CA LEU A 142 27.16 -9.87 18.54
C LEU A 142 28.28 -9.94 19.60
N PRO A 143 28.86 -11.13 19.87
CA PRO A 143 30.07 -11.22 20.67
C PRO A 143 31.29 -10.64 19.93
N PRO A 144 32.46 -10.54 20.56
CA PRO A 144 33.69 -10.17 19.87
C PRO A 144 33.98 -11.09 18.68
N VAL A 145 34.34 -10.50 17.54
CA VAL A 145 34.67 -11.16 16.27
C VAL A 145 35.93 -10.54 15.68
N ALA A 146 36.58 -11.21 14.73
CA ALA A 146 37.84 -10.76 14.14
C ALA A 146 37.71 -9.40 13.42
N ALA A 147 36.61 -9.18 12.70
CA ALA A 147 36.33 -7.89 12.09
C ALA A 147 34.84 -7.67 11.88
N LEU A 148 34.41 -6.41 12.01
CA LEU A 148 33.03 -5.99 11.78
C LEU A 148 32.96 -4.97 10.63
N HIS A 149 32.23 -5.30 9.58
CA HIS A 149 31.95 -4.43 8.44
C HIS A 149 30.47 -4.02 8.49
N LEU A 150 30.20 -2.72 8.55
CA LEU A 150 28.85 -2.18 8.63
C LEU A 150 28.61 -1.23 7.47
N ASN A 151 27.41 -1.27 6.89
CA ASN A 151 27.06 -0.40 5.77
C ASN A 151 25.73 0.32 6.03
N GLU A 152 25.75 1.65 6.03
CA GLU A 152 24.57 2.49 6.18
C GLU A 152 24.59 3.66 5.19
N ILE A 153 23.53 3.75 4.39
CA ILE A 153 23.46 4.69 3.28
C ILE A 153 23.19 6.12 3.75
N ASP A 154 22.34 6.28 4.77
CA ASP A 154 21.99 7.57 5.34
C ASP A 154 23.19 8.17 6.09
N PRO A 155 23.65 9.38 5.75
CA PRO A 155 24.81 9.99 6.39
C PRO A 155 24.67 10.18 7.91
N ALA A 156 23.47 10.52 8.40
CA ALA A 156 23.24 10.81 9.82
C ALA A 156 23.26 9.53 10.66
N ARG A 157 22.56 8.47 10.23
CA ARG A 157 22.63 7.14 10.83
C ARG A 157 24.04 6.57 10.74
N ARG A 158 24.72 6.71 9.60
CA ARG A 158 26.09 6.26 9.41
C ARG A 158 27.06 6.90 10.41
N ALA A 159 26.91 8.21 10.68
CA ALA A 159 27.73 8.90 11.68
C ALA A 159 27.50 8.35 13.10
N ARG A 160 26.23 8.12 13.50
CA ARG A 160 25.89 7.50 14.79
C ARG A 160 26.39 6.06 14.90
N LEU A 161 26.28 5.30 13.82
CA LEU A 161 26.76 3.93 13.74
C LEU A 161 28.29 3.84 13.95
N ALA A 162 29.04 4.73 13.29
CA ALA A 162 30.49 4.83 13.50
C ALA A 162 30.86 5.22 14.94
N ALA A 163 30.05 6.06 15.59
CA ALA A 163 30.25 6.41 17.00
C ALA A 163 29.94 5.23 17.96
N ALA A 164 28.95 4.39 17.64
CA ALA A 164 28.62 3.19 18.44
C ALA A 164 29.61 2.04 18.26
N TYR A 165 30.26 1.94 17.09
CA TYR A 165 31.18 0.86 16.72
C TYR A 165 32.50 1.42 16.18
N PRO A 166 33.35 2.02 17.04
CA PRO A 166 34.56 2.72 16.60
C PRO A 166 35.63 1.81 15.97
N LEU A 167 35.57 0.51 16.24
CA LEU A 167 36.48 -0.50 15.66
C LEU A 167 35.95 -1.11 14.36
N ALA A 168 34.70 -0.82 13.97
CA ALA A 168 34.11 -1.37 12.76
C ALA A 168 34.52 -0.57 11.51
N SER A 169 34.63 -1.24 10.38
CA SER A 169 34.70 -0.57 9.08
C SER A 169 33.30 -0.16 8.66
N VAL A 170 33.04 1.15 8.60
CA VAL A 170 31.71 1.69 8.26
C VAL A 170 31.71 2.31 6.86
N THR A 171 30.83 1.81 5.98
CA THR A 171 30.68 2.29 4.60
C THR A 171 29.27 2.82 4.30
N GLY A 172 29.10 3.48 3.15
CA GLY A 172 27.85 4.13 2.73
C GLY A 172 27.38 3.73 1.33
N HIS A 173 27.52 2.46 0.97
CA HIS A 173 27.18 1.95 -0.35
C HIS A 173 25.72 1.50 -0.45
N ASP A 174 25.20 1.38 -1.67
CA ASP A 174 23.94 0.68 -1.93
C ASP A 174 24.10 -0.82 -1.56
N GLY A 175 23.26 -1.28 -0.64
CA GLY A 175 23.24 -2.67 -0.14
C GLY A 175 23.07 -3.71 -1.25
N ALA A 176 22.36 -3.37 -2.34
CA ALA A 176 22.22 -4.26 -3.50
C ALA A 176 23.50 -4.40 -4.33
N GLN A 177 24.48 -3.52 -4.12
CA GLN A 177 25.73 -3.43 -4.88
C GLN A 177 26.98 -3.80 -4.07
N ILE A 178 26.83 -4.25 -2.82
CA ILE A 178 27.95 -4.62 -1.92
C ILE A 178 28.92 -5.61 -2.55
N ALA A 179 28.43 -6.51 -3.41
CA ALA A 179 29.25 -7.50 -4.09
C ALA A 179 30.23 -6.88 -5.12
N SER A 180 29.90 -5.72 -5.70
CA SER A 180 30.76 -5.02 -6.68
C SER A 180 31.60 -3.91 -6.05
N VAL A 181 31.06 -3.21 -5.04
CA VAL A 181 31.72 -2.04 -4.44
C VAL A 181 32.73 -2.41 -3.35
N MET A 182 32.53 -3.53 -2.64
CA MET A 182 33.44 -3.98 -1.56
C MET A 182 34.42 -5.07 -2.01
N THR A 183 34.84 -5.05 -3.28
CA THR A 183 35.71 -6.10 -3.86
C THR A 183 37.11 -6.13 -3.25
N ALA A 184 37.61 -5.00 -2.76
CA ALA A 184 38.92 -4.89 -2.10
C ALA A 184 38.90 -5.32 -0.62
N ALA A 185 37.73 -5.37 0.03
CA ALA A 185 37.63 -5.76 1.44
C ALA A 185 37.72 -7.31 1.59
N PRO A 186 38.20 -7.83 2.73
CA PRO A 186 38.16 -9.26 3.04
C PRO A 186 36.75 -9.85 2.92
N ARG A 187 36.62 -11.14 2.55
CA ARG A 187 35.29 -11.77 2.47
C ARG A 187 34.72 -12.09 3.85
N PRO A 188 33.44 -11.74 4.13
CA PRO A 188 32.82 -12.12 5.37
C PRO A 188 32.61 -13.64 5.40
N GLY A 189 32.84 -14.24 6.56
CA GLY A 189 32.44 -15.61 6.90
C GLY A 189 30.99 -15.67 7.39
N LEU A 190 30.49 -14.54 7.91
CA LEU A 190 29.15 -14.42 8.47
C LEU A 190 28.49 -13.10 8.01
N ILE A 191 27.20 -13.16 7.66
CA ILE A 191 26.38 -12.00 7.34
C ILE A 191 25.10 -12.04 8.16
N LEU A 192 24.79 -10.96 8.87
CA LEU A 192 23.46 -10.72 9.44
C LEU A 192 22.80 -9.61 8.64
N MET A 193 21.53 -9.76 8.26
CA MET A 193 20.86 -8.73 7.48
C MET A 193 19.35 -8.64 7.71
N ASN A 194 18.86 -7.40 7.65
CA ASN A 194 17.46 -7.04 7.47
C ASN A 194 17.39 -6.03 6.30
N PRO A 195 17.35 -6.49 5.04
CA PRO A 195 17.35 -5.60 3.89
C PRO A 195 16.05 -4.80 3.79
N PRO A 196 16.04 -3.66 3.06
CA PRO A 196 14.80 -2.95 2.75
C PRO A 196 13.86 -3.82 1.88
N PHE A 197 12.55 -3.73 2.14
CA PHE A 197 11.58 -4.65 1.54
C PHE A 197 11.00 -4.18 0.19
N SER A 198 10.99 -2.87 -0.10
CA SER A 198 10.18 -2.31 -1.20
C SER A 198 10.87 -1.29 -2.12
N ARG A 199 12.17 -0.96 -1.97
CA ARG A 199 12.91 -0.04 -2.88
C ARG A 199 14.41 -0.35 -3.01
N SER A 200 14.98 -0.06 -4.19
CA SER A 200 16.43 0.01 -4.45
C SER A 200 16.80 1.38 -5.06
N LEU A 201 17.97 1.92 -4.70
CA LEU A 201 18.41 3.22 -5.21
C LEU A 201 18.59 3.17 -6.73
N GLY A 202 18.04 4.16 -7.44
CA GLY A 202 18.06 4.23 -8.90
C GLY A 202 16.95 3.47 -9.65
N ARG A 203 16.05 2.75 -8.94
CA ARG A 203 14.90 2.04 -9.57
C ARG A 203 13.51 2.35 -8.98
N GLY A 204 13.39 3.21 -7.98
CA GLY A 204 12.08 3.55 -7.39
C GLY A 204 11.46 2.37 -6.62
N ALA A 205 10.14 2.21 -6.70
CA ALA A 205 9.40 1.10 -6.09
C ALA A 205 9.86 -0.26 -6.66
N ASP A 206 10.34 -1.14 -5.78
CA ASP A 206 10.98 -2.40 -6.14
C ASP A 206 10.57 -3.53 -5.21
N ALA A 207 9.57 -4.29 -5.65
CA ALA A 207 9.04 -5.44 -4.93
C ALA A 207 10.06 -6.57 -4.70
N LEU A 208 11.24 -6.54 -5.33
CA LEU A 208 12.30 -7.54 -5.17
C LEU A 208 13.58 -6.95 -4.55
N ALA A 209 13.49 -5.78 -3.91
CA ALA A 209 14.64 -5.13 -3.26
C ALA A 209 15.33 -6.05 -2.25
N ALA A 210 14.56 -6.64 -1.32
CA ALA A 210 15.10 -7.58 -0.33
C ALA A 210 15.83 -8.76 -0.98
N VAL A 211 15.28 -9.30 -2.08
CA VAL A 211 15.87 -10.42 -2.82
C VAL A 211 17.20 -10.01 -3.46
N ARG A 212 17.30 -8.82 -4.04
CA ARG A 212 18.56 -8.32 -4.62
C ARG A 212 19.64 -8.15 -3.57
N HIS A 213 19.31 -7.58 -2.42
CA HIS A 213 20.24 -7.45 -1.31
C HIS A 213 20.71 -8.82 -0.83
N LEU A 214 19.79 -9.79 -0.69
CA LEU A 214 20.14 -11.17 -0.32
C LEU A 214 21.05 -11.82 -1.35
N GLN A 215 20.78 -11.66 -2.65
CA GLN A 215 21.66 -12.17 -3.71
C GLN A 215 23.06 -11.55 -3.67
N ALA A 216 23.14 -10.23 -3.43
CA ALA A 216 24.42 -9.53 -3.29
C ALA A 216 25.20 -10.01 -2.06
N ALA A 217 24.52 -10.21 -0.92
CA ALA A 217 25.09 -10.77 0.30
C ALA A 217 25.60 -12.20 0.08
N ILE A 218 24.77 -13.08 -0.49
CA ILE A 218 25.17 -14.44 -0.85
C ILE A 218 26.38 -14.41 -1.78
N LYS A 219 26.42 -13.54 -2.78
CA LYS A 219 27.58 -13.43 -3.69
C LYS A 219 28.86 -13.01 -2.95
N ARG A 220 28.75 -12.10 -1.98
CA ARG A 220 29.87 -11.56 -1.19
C ARG A 220 30.44 -12.54 -0.16
N LEU A 221 29.57 -13.40 0.40
CA LEU A 221 29.89 -14.38 1.44
C LEU A 221 30.98 -15.37 0.99
N ALA A 222 31.89 -15.73 1.90
CA ALA A 222 32.89 -16.76 1.69
C ALA A 222 32.24 -18.15 1.52
N PRO A 223 32.81 -19.07 0.69
CA PRO A 223 32.34 -20.45 0.64
C PRO A 223 32.39 -21.13 2.01
N GLY A 224 31.32 -21.84 2.38
CA GLY A 224 31.13 -22.39 3.72
C GLY A 224 30.63 -21.36 4.76
N GLY A 225 30.56 -20.07 4.42
CA GLY A 225 30.03 -19.03 5.31
C GLY A 225 28.51 -19.11 5.50
N ARG A 226 27.99 -18.31 6.43
CA ARG A 226 26.56 -18.28 6.80
C ARG A 226 25.93 -16.89 6.59
N VAL A 227 24.68 -16.86 6.14
CA VAL A 227 23.80 -15.68 6.17
C VAL A 227 22.64 -15.95 7.12
N VAL A 228 22.36 -15.02 8.01
CA VAL A 228 21.08 -14.93 8.73
C VAL A 228 20.32 -13.72 8.23
N ALA A 229 19.21 -13.96 7.54
CA ALA A 229 18.45 -12.93 6.83
C ALA A 229 17.01 -12.82 7.34
N ILE A 230 16.60 -11.61 7.75
CA ILE A 230 15.21 -11.24 8.02
C ILE A 230 14.61 -10.77 6.71
N MET A 231 13.71 -11.57 6.15
CA MET A 231 13.09 -11.36 4.85
C MET A 231 11.59 -11.05 5.00
N PRO A 232 10.97 -10.41 4.00
CA PRO A 232 9.52 -10.24 3.96
C PRO A 232 8.80 -11.59 4.00
N ASP A 233 7.60 -11.65 4.60
CA ASP A 233 6.83 -12.91 4.70
C ASP A 233 6.51 -13.55 3.35
N TRP A 234 6.40 -12.74 2.29
CA TRP A 234 6.14 -13.23 0.94
C TRP A 234 7.34 -13.96 0.31
N PHE A 235 8.56 -13.77 0.81
CA PHE A 235 9.73 -14.48 0.31
C PHE A 235 9.73 -15.89 0.90
N ALA A 236 9.02 -16.79 0.23
CA ALA A 236 8.67 -18.13 0.68
C ALA A 236 8.83 -19.15 -0.45
N GLN A 237 9.09 -20.42 -0.10
CA GLN A 237 8.94 -21.52 -1.05
C GLN A 237 7.46 -21.67 -1.44
N SER A 238 7.08 -21.03 -2.53
CA SER A 238 5.72 -20.99 -3.07
C SER A 238 5.75 -21.09 -4.60
N ALA A 239 4.66 -21.54 -5.21
CA ALA A 239 4.56 -21.60 -6.67
C ALA A 239 4.80 -20.23 -7.33
N ARG A 240 4.28 -19.16 -6.71
CA ARG A 240 4.45 -17.77 -7.16
C ARG A 240 5.93 -17.34 -7.18
N MET A 241 6.72 -17.76 -6.19
CA MET A 241 8.13 -17.37 -6.03
C MET A 241 9.11 -18.44 -6.49
N ALA A 242 8.66 -19.52 -7.12
CA ALA A 242 9.50 -20.69 -7.40
C ALA A 242 10.77 -20.33 -8.17
N SER A 243 10.68 -19.49 -9.21
CA SER A 243 11.84 -19.06 -10.01
C SER A 243 12.79 -18.15 -9.23
N VAL A 244 12.25 -17.21 -8.46
CA VAL A 244 13.03 -16.27 -7.64
C VAL A 244 13.72 -17.02 -6.51
N TRP A 245 13.01 -17.92 -5.83
CA TRP A 245 13.50 -18.81 -4.78
C TRP A 245 14.63 -19.70 -5.30
N SER A 246 14.39 -20.44 -6.39
CA SER A 246 15.38 -21.36 -6.96
C SER A 246 16.62 -20.63 -7.44
N THR A 247 16.45 -19.45 -8.07
CA THR A 247 17.59 -18.66 -8.57
C THR A 247 18.40 -18.04 -7.44
N THR A 248 17.72 -17.50 -6.42
CA THR A 248 18.38 -16.84 -5.29
C THR A 248 19.15 -17.83 -4.43
N LEU A 249 18.58 -19.02 -4.21
CA LEU A 249 19.17 -20.04 -3.35
C LEU A 249 19.96 -21.11 -4.13
N ALA A 250 20.22 -20.92 -5.42
CA ALA A 250 20.87 -21.92 -6.29
C ALA A 250 22.25 -22.40 -5.82
N SER A 251 22.97 -21.58 -5.04
CA SER A 251 24.36 -21.82 -4.61
C SER A 251 24.52 -22.02 -3.11
N VAL A 252 23.41 -22.23 -2.41
CA VAL A 252 23.36 -22.27 -0.94
C VAL A 252 22.44 -23.40 -0.47
N SER A 253 22.47 -23.65 0.85
CA SER A 253 21.60 -24.60 1.52
C SER A 253 20.83 -23.86 2.61
N LEU A 254 19.52 -24.15 2.71
CA LEU A 254 18.67 -23.56 3.72
C LEU A 254 18.68 -24.45 4.97
N ARG A 255 19.12 -23.91 6.10
CA ARG A 255 19.27 -24.65 7.36
C ARG A 255 18.06 -24.50 8.27
N THR A 256 17.51 -23.29 8.34
CA THR A 256 16.38 -22.96 9.21
C THR A 256 15.47 -21.95 8.53
N SER A 257 14.16 -22.12 8.69
CA SER A 257 13.13 -21.14 8.34
C SER A 257 12.24 -20.89 9.55
N ILE A 258 12.09 -19.63 9.95
CA ILE A 258 11.19 -19.20 11.03
C ILE A 258 10.28 -18.11 10.49
N ARG A 259 8.99 -18.16 10.80
CA ARG A 259 8.01 -17.12 10.50
C ARG A 259 7.46 -16.54 11.80
N LEU A 260 7.58 -15.22 11.94
CA LEU A 260 7.03 -14.46 13.07
C LEU A 260 5.94 -13.53 12.59
N THR A 261 4.76 -13.56 13.22
CA THR A 261 3.64 -12.71 12.82
C THR A 261 3.58 -11.36 13.53
N HIS A 262 4.30 -11.18 14.64
CA HIS A 262 4.21 -9.99 15.53
C HIS A 262 5.57 -9.57 16.14
N ALA A 263 6.68 -9.78 15.44
CA ALA A 263 8.01 -9.41 15.96
C ALA A 263 8.25 -7.88 16.08
N TYR A 264 7.58 -7.05 15.28
CA TYR A 264 7.85 -5.61 15.19
C TYR A 264 6.85 -4.72 15.94
N GLY A 265 6.03 -5.28 16.84
CA GLY A 265 4.96 -4.54 17.51
C GLY A 265 5.43 -3.27 18.23
N LYS A 266 6.58 -3.33 18.93
CA LYS A 266 7.20 -2.17 19.59
C LYS A 266 7.78 -1.14 18.61
N HIS A 267 8.07 -1.54 17.38
CA HIS A 267 8.50 -0.66 16.29
C HIS A 267 7.31 -0.18 15.45
N GLY A 268 6.10 -0.34 16.00
CA GLY A 268 4.89 0.23 15.46
C GLY A 268 4.32 -0.51 14.26
N THR A 269 4.73 -1.76 13.96
CA THR A 269 4.18 -2.52 12.81
C THR A 269 3.89 -3.99 13.16
N GLY A 270 2.78 -4.51 12.63
CA GLY A 270 2.35 -5.91 12.76
C GLY A 270 2.70 -6.77 11.54
N VAL A 271 3.63 -6.30 10.68
CA VAL A 271 4.04 -7.04 9.49
C VAL A 271 4.74 -8.34 9.89
N ALA A 272 4.29 -9.45 9.32
CA ALA A 272 4.95 -10.73 9.47
C ALA A 272 6.30 -10.73 8.73
N VAL A 273 7.29 -11.41 9.32
CA VAL A 273 8.63 -11.56 8.74
C VAL A 273 9.07 -13.02 8.76
N ARG A 274 10.06 -13.34 7.94
CA ARG A 274 10.71 -14.64 7.93
C ARG A 274 12.19 -14.53 8.19
N LEU A 275 12.69 -15.29 9.16
CA LEU A 275 14.11 -15.43 9.44
C LEU A 275 14.64 -16.70 8.77
N TYR A 276 15.69 -16.55 7.98
CA TYR A 276 16.34 -17.66 7.28
C TYR A 276 17.79 -17.80 7.71
N VAL A 277 18.22 -19.05 7.96
CA VAL A 277 19.64 -19.41 8.16
C VAL A 277 20.12 -20.14 6.92
N ILE A 278 21.10 -19.58 6.23
CA ILE A 278 21.53 -20.02 4.90
C ILE A 278 23.05 -20.24 4.92
N ASP A 279 23.50 -21.45 4.55
CA ASP A 279 24.93 -21.74 4.43
C ASP A 279 25.36 -21.75 2.96
N LYS A 280 26.52 -21.17 2.66
CA LYS A 280 27.05 -21.07 1.29
C LYS A 280 27.73 -22.36 0.83
N ALA A 281 26.90 -23.36 0.60
CA ALA A 281 27.20 -24.60 -0.09
C ALA A 281 25.94 -25.07 -0.81
N VAL A 282 26.08 -25.61 -2.02
CA VAL A 282 24.94 -26.20 -2.75
C VAL A 282 24.34 -27.32 -1.91
N GLY A 283 23.06 -27.25 -1.61
CA GLY A 283 22.37 -28.27 -0.83
C GLY A 283 20.86 -28.11 -0.87
N ASP A 284 20.18 -28.77 0.07
CA ASP A 284 18.73 -28.69 0.18
C ASP A 284 18.28 -27.27 0.53
N THR A 285 17.20 -26.83 -0.12
CA THR A 285 16.54 -25.54 0.12
C THR A 285 15.11 -25.73 0.62
N THR A 286 14.70 -26.97 0.85
CA THR A 286 13.42 -27.33 1.46
C THR A 286 13.61 -27.50 2.96
N THR A 287 12.76 -26.86 3.76
CA THR A 287 12.79 -26.98 5.22
C THR A 287 11.42 -26.66 5.80
N THR A 288 11.09 -27.26 6.95
CA THR A 288 9.86 -26.94 7.68
C THR A 288 10.00 -25.56 8.33
N THR A 289 9.01 -24.69 8.13
CA THR A 289 9.00 -23.37 8.77
C THR A 289 8.46 -23.46 10.20
N ILE A 290 9.25 -23.02 11.18
CA ILE A 290 8.78 -22.81 12.55
C ILE A 290 7.93 -21.55 12.56
N GLN A 291 6.63 -21.67 12.82
CA GLN A 291 5.73 -20.52 12.89
C GLN A 291 5.42 -20.17 14.35
N ARG A 292 5.66 -18.92 14.73
CA ARG A 292 5.35 -18.36 16.05
C ARG A 292 4.75 -16.96 15.96
N ARG A 293 4.12 -16.49 17.03
CA ARG A 293 3.56 -15.15 17.08
C ARG A 293 4.68 -14.14 17.28
N ASP A 294 5.47 -14.30 18.34
CA ASP A 294 6.54 -13.40 18.72
C ASP A 294 7.82 -14.16 19.10
N VAL A 295 8.83 -13.41 19.56
CA VAL A 295 10.15 -13.95 19.91
C VAL A 295 10.09 -14.78 21.20
N ALA A 296 9.18 -14.48 22.13
CA ALA A 296 9.09 -15.23 23.38
C ALA A 296 8.69 -16.69 23.12
N ASP A 297 7.77 -16.92 22.18
CA ASP A 297 7.33 -18.28 21.82
C ASP A 297 8.40 -19.12 21.08
N LEU A 298 9.57 -18.54 20.75
CA LEU A 298 10.69 -19.26 20.15
C LEU A 298 11.61 -19.92 21.18
N LEU A 299 11.64 -19.45 22.43
CA LEU A 299 12.66 -19.84 23.42
C LEU A 299 12.77 -21.35 23.60
N ASP A 300 11.64 -22.05 23.61
CA ASP A 300 11.60 -23.50 23.90
C ASP A 300 11.80 -24.39 22.66
N VAL A 301 11.81 -23.82 21.46
CA VAL A 301 11.81 -24.58 20.19
C VAL A 301 12.98 -24.25 19.27
N LEU A 302 13.80 -23.27 19.65
CA LEU A 302 14.89 -22.82 18.81
C LEU A 302 16.05 -23.81 18.83
N ALA A 303 16.34 -24.40 17.67
CA ALA A 303 17.51 -25.25 17.46
C ALA A 303 18.54 -24.51 16.61
N ILE A 304 19.80 -24.48 17.05
CA ILE A 304 20.90 -23.83 16.34
C ILE A 304 21.53 -24.86 15.39
N PRO A 305 21.41 -24.70 14.06
CA PRO A 305 22.04 -25.62 13.12
C PRO A 305 23.57 -25.46 13.18
N PRO A 306 24.35 -26.56 13.15
CA PRO A 306 25.82 -26.47 13.11
C PRO A 306 26.28 -25.73 11.86
N ARG A 307 27.38 -24.98 11.96
CA ARG A 307 27.99 -24.26 10.83
C ARG A 307 28.77 -25.22 9.93
N LEU A 308 28.79 -24.91 8.63
CA LEU A 308 29.73 -25.55 7.71
C LEU A 308 31.15 -25.00 7.95
N PRO A 309 32.19 -25.83 7.76
CA PRO A 309 33.57 -25.35 7.81
C PRO A 309 33.84 -24.38 6.64
N MET A 310 34.57 -23.30 6.93
CA MET A 310 35.00 -22.37 5.88
C MET A 310 35.97 -23.06 4.93
N THR A 311 35.76 -22.88 3.62
CA THR A 311 36.70 -23.38 2.61
C THR A 311 37.67 -22.29 2.22
N ALA A 312 38.98 -22.53 2.36
CA ALA A 312 40.01 -21.59 1.92
C ALA A 312 39.89 -21.35 0.41
N VAL A 313 39.59 -20.12 0.01
CA VAL A 313 39.57 -19.72 -1.41
C VAL A 313 40.97 -19.29 -1.80
N ALA A 314 41.67 -20.09 -2.61
CA ALA A 314 42.93 -19.66 -3.20
C ALA A 314 42.70 -18.37 -4.02
N PRO A 315 43.50 -17.30 -3.82
CA PRO A 315 43.31 -16.05 -4.55
C PRO A 315 43.53 -16.29 -6.04
N THR A 316 42.48 -16.10 -6.83
CA THR A 316 42.58 -16.18 -8.29
C THR A 316 43.10 -14.83 -8.80
N PRO A 317 44.19 -14.78 -9.59
CA PRO A 317 44.73 -13.50 -10.04
C PRO A 317 43.73 -12.78 -10.95
N VAL A 318 43.46 -11.52 -10.62
CA VAL A 318 42.61 -10.63 -11.42
C VAL A 318 43.29 -10.40 -12.77
N LYS A 319 42.77 -11.00 -13.84
CA LYS A 319 43.23 -10.70 -15.20
C LYS A 319 42.81 -9.26 -15.55
N ARG A 320 43.79 -8.37 -15.72
CA ARG A 320 43.60 -7.05 -16.32
C ARG A 320 42.98 -7.23 -17.71
N SER A 321 41.83 -6.61 -17.94
CA SER A 321 41.21 -6.54 -19.27
C SER A 321 42.07 -5.65 -20.18
N GLY A 322 42.75 -6.26 -21.14
CA GLY A 322 43.34 -5.56 -22.29
C GLY A 322 42.25 -5.03 -23.24
N PRO A 323 42.62 -4.20 -24.24
CA PRO A 323 41.67 -3.52 -25.10
C PRO A 323 40.88 -4.50 -25.98
N ILE A 324 39.60 -4.20 -26.17
CA ILE A 324 38.63 -5.02 -26.90
C ILE A 324 39.00 -5.05 -28.38
N SER A 325 39.38 -6.23 -28.89
CA SER A 325 39.56 -6.50 -30.32
C SER A 325 38.21 -6.86 -30.95
N LEU A 326 37.87 -6.17 -32.05
CA LEU A 326 36.55 -6.16 -32.68
C LEU A 326 36.38 -7.20 -33.80
N MET A 327 37.01 -8.37 -33.72
CA MET A 327 36.76 -9.47 -34.67
C MET A 327 37.04 -10.85 -34.07
N ARG A 328 35.98 -11.63 -33.75
CA ARG A 328 35.96 -13.08 -34.07
C ARG A 328 34.60 -13.76 -33.86
N SER A 329 34.04 -14.16 -35.00
CA SER A 329 33.48 -15.48 -35.34
C SER A 329 32.54 -16.21 -34.37
N VAL A 330 31.31 -16.36 -34.85
CA VAL A 330 30.31 -17.41 -34.62
C VAL A 330 30.95 -18.75 -34.20
N LYS A 331 30.60 -19.23 -33.00
CA LYS A 331 30.70 -20.64 -32.61
C LYS A 331 29.36 -21.11 -32.06
N SER A 332 28.98 -22.29 -32.54
CA SER A 332 27.75 -23.04 -32.32
C SER A 332 27.38 -23.20 -30.84
N LYS A 333 26.10 -22.95 -30.52
CA LYS A 333 25.51 -23.24 -29.20
C LYS A 333 25.60 -24.75 -28.87
N PRO A 334 25.96 -25.15 -27.64
CA PRO A 334 25.74 -26.52 -27.19
C PRO A 334 24.24 -26.80 -27.09
N ALA A 335 23.84 -28.04 -27.39
CA ALA A 335 22.46 -28.51 -27.24
C ALA A 335 21.98 -28.33 -25.79
N ALA A 336 20.81 -27.71 -25.64
CA ALA A 336 20.17 -27.53 -24.34
C ALA A 336 19.86 -28.89 -23.72
N THR A 337 20.22 -29.07 -22.45
CA THR A 337 19.81 -30.23 -21.66
C THR A 337 18.28 -30.30 -21.57
N PRO A 338 17.69 -31.51 -21.61
CA PRO A 338 16.24 -31.66 -21.64
C PRO A 338 15.64 -31.08 -20.36
N ARG A 339 14.82 -30.03 -20.52
CA ARG A 339 13.97 -29.52 -19.46
C ARG A 339 13.02 -30.64 -19.05
N ILE A 340 13.03 -31.02 -17.78
CA ILE A 340 12.00 -31.87 -17.20
C ILE A 340 10.67 -31.12 -17.39
N PHE A 341 9.84 -31.60 -18.33
CA PHE A 341 8.48 -31.12 -18.50
C PHE A 341 7.68 -31.61 -17.29
N ARG A 342 7.57 -30.78 -16.25
CA ARG A 342 6.51 -30.94 -15.27
C ARG A 342 5.24 -30.40 -15.92
N ALA A 343 4.22 -31.25 -16.01
CA ALA A 343 2.91 -30.83 -16.48
C ALA A 343 2.48 -29.57 -15.70
N PRO A 344 1.92 -28.55 -16.38
CA PRO A 344 1.51 -27.31 -15.72
C PRO A 344 0.55 -27.63 -14.57
N ALA A 345 0.84 -27.12 -13.38
CA ALA A 345 -0.13 -27.08 -12.30
C ALA A 345 -1.31 -26.25 -12.81
N ARG A 346 -2.47 -26.88 -12.91
CA ARG A 346 -3.70 -26.26 -13.40
C ARG A 346 -4.05 -25.07 -12.51
N ASN A 347 -4.21 -23.90 -13.10
CA ASN A 347 -4.83 -22.74 -12.44
C ASN A 347 -6.25 -22.67 -12.99
N ASP A 348 -7.06 -23.68 -12.62
CA ASP A 348 -8.40 -23.83 -13.16
C ASP A 348 -9.23 -22.60 -12.76
N VAL A 349 -9.89 -22.01 -13.75
CA VAL A 349 -10.86 -20.95 -13.53
C VAL A 349 -12.16 -21.66 -13.22
N LEU A 350 -12.58 -21.58 -11.96
CA LEU A 350 -13.73 -22.29 -11.45
C LEU A 350 -14.83 -21.32 -11.01
N PRO A 351 -16.10 -21.75 -11.05
CA PRO A 351 -17.18 -21.01 -10.43
C PRO A 351 -16.91 -20.81 -8.93
N VAL A 352 -16.99 -19.57 -8.47
CA VAL A 352 -16.91 -19.22 -7.04
C VAL A 352 -18.24 -19.59 -6.41
N SER A 353 -18.31 -20.81 -5.86
CA SER A 353 -19.53 -21.35 -5.27
C SER A 353 -19.89 -20.64 -3.96
N TYR A 354 -21.18 -20.37 -3.79
CA TYR A 354 -21.77 -19.84 -2.56
C TYR A 354 -23.17 -20.43 -2.36
N ALA A 355 -23.57 -20.58 -1.10
CA ALA A 355 -24.94 -20.94 -0.74
C ALA A 355 -25.82 -19.68 -0.70
N VAL A 356 -27.03 -19.77 -1.26
CA VAL A 356 -28.04 -18.70 -1.20
C VAL A 356 -28.89 -18.86 0.05
N LEU A 357 -29.20 -17.76 0.71
CA LEU A 357 -30.08 -17.70 1.86
C LEU A 357 -31.47 -17.17 1.46
N GLU A 358 -32.46 -18.08 1.45
CA GLU A 358 -33.87 -17.73 1.23
C GLU A 358 -34.41 -16.77 2.30
N THR A 359 -34.01 -16.97 3.54
CA THR A 359 -34.22 -16.01 4.64
C THR A 359 -32.93 -15.24 4.88
N ALA A 360 -33.00 -13.91 4.91
CA ALA A 360 -31.83 -13.08 5.10
C ALA A 360 -31.10 -13.39 6.42
N ALA A 361 -29.77 -13.29 6.41
CA ALA A 361 -28.93 -13.55 7.57
C ALA A 361 -29.34 -12.64 8.77
N PRO A 362 -29.52 -13.21 9.98
CA PRO A 362 -30.04 -12.48 11.14
C PRO A 362 -29.13 -11.31 11.52
N LEU A 363 -29.70 -10.18 11.97
CA LEU A 363 -28.95 -9.00 12.41
C LEU A 363 -27.99 -9.34 13.56
N ALA A 364 -26.73 -8.90 13.43
CA ALA A 364 -25.75 -8.95 14.51
C ALA A 364 -26.09 -7.90 15.59
N GLU A 365 -25.48 -8.04 16.76
CA GLU A 365 -25.65 -7.08 17.85
C GLU A 365 -25.19 -5.68 17.42
N GLN A 366 -26.03 -4.69 17.75
CA GLN A 366 -25.82 -3.29 17.38
C GLN A 366 -24.86 -2.60 18.36
N THR A 367 -23.88 -1.88 17.81
CA THR A 367 -22.98 -1.03 18.58
C THR A 367 -23.08 0.41 18.08
N GLY A 368 -23.72 1.28 18.87
CA GLY A 368 -23.99 2.66 18.45
C GLY A 368 -24.91 2.71 17.24
N VAL A 369 -24.47 3.35 16.14
CA VAL A 369 -25.22 3.46 14.86
C VAL A 369 -24.80 2.41 13.82
N TYR A 370 -23.95 1.45 14.19
CA TYR A 370 -23.34 0.48 13.29
C TYR A 370 -23.68 -0.97 13.65
N LEU A 371 -23.69 -1.82 12.63
CA LEU A 371 -23.82 -3.28 12.71
C LEU A 371 -22.55 -3.94 12.17
N PRO A 372 -22.01 -4.99 12.82
CA PRO A 372 -21.00 -5.86 12.22
C PRO A 372 -21.46 -6.37 10.86
N TYR A 373 -20.63 -6.15 9.84
CA TYR A 373 -20.99 -6.46 8.47
C TYR A 373 -20.94 -7.97 8.21
N ARG A 374 -21.93 -8.45 7.46
CA ARG A 374 -21.96 -9.79 6.89
C ARG A 374 -22.80 -9.78 5.61
N PRO A 375 -22.50 -10.64 4.63
CA PRO A 375 -23.37 -10.81 3.47
C PRO A 375 -24.77 -11.24 3.91
N SER A 376 -25.81 -10.59 3.38
CA SER A 376 -27.19 -10.81 3.82
C SER A 376 -27.88 -12.00 3.15
N ARG A 377 -27.44 -12.40 1.96
CA ARG A 377 -28.07 -13.42 1.10
C ARG A 377 -27.18 -14.55 0.65
N ILE A 378 -25.88 -14.47 0.91
CA ILE A 378 -24.91 -15.44 0.40
C ILE A 378 -23.95 -15.89 1.49
N VAL A 379 -23.52 -17.14 1.44
CA VAL A 379 -22.48 -17.68 2.32
C VAL A 379 -21.45 -18.38 1.46
N PHE A 380 -20.18 -18.00 1.62
CA PHE A 380 -19.06 -18.66 0.97
C PHE A 380 -18.47 -19.70 1.91
N ASP A 381 -18.39 -20.97 1.48
CA ASP A 381 -17.86 -22.05 2.33
C ASP A 381 -16.35 -21.92 2.57
N THR A 382 -15.62 -21.41 1.57
CA THR A 382 -14.16 -21.40 1.55
C THR A 382 -13.53 -20.01 1.71
N ALA A 383 -14.30 -18.95 1.50
CA ALA A 383 -13.78 -17.58 1.58
C ALA A 383 -13.53 -17.18 3.04
N GLY A 384 -12.38 -16.55 3.28
CA GLY A 384 -12.05 -15.99 4.60
C GLY A 384 -12.77 -14.68 4.89
N GLU A 385 -12.84 -14.33 6.17
CA GLU A 385 -13.29 -13.00 6.61
C GLU A 385 -12.33 -11.90 6.14
N HIS A 386 -12.82 -10.66 6.13
CA HIS A 386 -11.98 -9.51 5.83
C HIS A 386 -10.93 -9.30 6.93
N PRO A 387 -9.66 -8.98 6.60
CA PRO A 387 -8.58 -8.87 7.61
C PRO A 387 -8.84 -7.86 8.73
N THR A 388 -9.62 -6.83 8.42
CA THR A 388 -10.11 -5.85 9.40
C THR A 388 -11.63 -5.97 9.51
N ALA A 389 -12.16 -5.97 10.73
CA ALA A 389 -13.61 -6.03 10.95
C ALA A 389 -14.32 -4.89 10.19
N LEU A 390 -15.37 -5.26 9.46
CA LEU A 390 -16.19 -4.33 8.69
C LEU A 390 -17.52 -4.09 9.40
N VAL A 391 -18.07 -2.91 9.21
CA VAL A 391 -19.39 -2.50 9.70
C VAL A 391 -20.21 -1.84 8.59
N GLU A 392 -21.53 -1.86 8.73
CA GLU A 392 -22.46 -1.03 7.97
C GLU A 392 -23.39 -0.25 8.90
N SER A 393 -24.06 0.78 8.41
CA SER A 393 -25.06 1.51 9.22
C SER A 393 -26.30 0.64 9.46
N ILE A 394 -27.01 0.88 10.56
CA ILE A 394 -28.26 0.16 10.87
C ILE A 394 -29.29 0.30 9.75
N ALA A 395 -29.40 1.51 9.18
CA ALA A 395 -30.25 1.80 8.04
C ALA A 395 -30.00 0.85 6.87
N MET A 396 -28.72 0.64 6.52
CA MET A 396 -28.30 -0.26 5.47
C MET A 396 -28.49 -1.72 5.86
N GLY A 397 -28.09 -2.12 7.06
CA GLY A 397 -28.20 -3.51 7.51
C GLY A 397 -29.64 -4.00 7.68
N SER A 398 -30.60 -3.11 7.92
CA SER A 398 -32.03 -3.43 8.08
C SER A 398 -32.71 -3.94 6.80
N ILE A 399 -32.07 -3.75 5.65
CA ILE A 399 -32.59 -4.18 4.35
C ILE A 399 -31.64 -5.21 3.74
N PRO A 400 -32.15 -6.41 3.37
CA PRO A 400 -31.35 -7.38 2.67
C PRO A 400 -31.16 -6.97 1.21
N ALA A 401 -30.01 -7.34 0.65
CA ALA A 401 -29.81 -7.33 -0.79
C ALA A 401 -30.74 -8.40 -1.45
N PRO A 402 -30.98 -8.32 -2.78
CA PRO A 402 -31.75 -9.34 -3.47
C PRO A 402 -30.96 -10.65 -3.57
N ILE A 403 -31.63 -11.76 -3.84
CA ILE A 403 -30.93 -13.02 -4.13
C ILE A 403 -30.17 -12.83 -5.46
N PRO A 404 -28.83 -12.92 -5.47
CA PRO A 404 -28.06 -12.72 -6.70
C PRO A 404 -28.18 -13.94 -7.62
N SER A 405 -28.00 -13.69 -8.91
CA SER A 405 -28.01 -14.71 -9.97
C SER A 405 -26.64 -14.95 -10.60
N HIS A 406 -25.67 -14.06 -10.36
CA HIS A 406 -24.34 -14.16 -10.96
C HIS A 406 -23.41 -15.04 -10.13
N VAL A 407 -22.72 -15.95 -10.79
CA VAL A 407 -21.67 -16.78 -10.19
C VAL A 407 -20.34 -16.38 -10.83
N PRO A 408 -19.43 -15.71 -10.09
CA PRO A 408 -18.13 -15.31 -10.63
C PRO A 408 -17.30 -16.52 -11.04
N ALA A 409 -16.47 -16.36 -12.07
CA ALA A 409 -15.51 -17.35 -12.52
C ALA A 409 -14.09 -16.80 -12.28
N LEU A 410 -13.44 -17.28 -11.23
CA LEU A 410 -12.12 -16.80 -10.81
C LEU A 410 -11.13 -17.97 -10.73
N PRO A 411 -9.81 -17.71 -10.79
CA PRO A 411 -8.82 -18.74 -10.49
C PRO A 411 -9.08 -19.29 -9.09
N GLU A 412 -9.12 -20.61 -8.93
CA GLU A 412 -9.45 -21.30 -7.66
C GLU A 412 -8.72 -20.69 -6.45
N ARG A 413 -7.42 -20.43 -6.62
CA ARG A 413 -6.54 -19.81 -5.61
C ARG A 413 -7.03 -18.47 -5.07
N THR A 414 -7.81 -17.71 -5.84
CA THR A 414 -8.33 -16.41 -5.40
C THR A 414 -9.20 -16.55 -4.16
N VAL A 415 -9.90 -17.67 -4.05
CA VAL A 415 -10.76 -17.99 -2.90
C VAL A 415 -10.00 -18.84 -1.88
N THR A 416 -9.33 -19.93 -2.31
CA THR A 416 -8.67 -20.87 -1.39
C THR A 416 -7.49 -20.26 -0.64
N ASP A 417 -6.70 -19.40 -1.30
CA ASP A 417 -5.58 -18.69 -0.68
C ASP A 417 -6.01 -17.36 -0.04
N ARG A 418 -7.33 -17.10 0.02
CA ARG A 418 -7.95 -15.91 0.63
C ARG A 418 -7.40 -14.59 0.10
N LEU A 419 -7.17 -14.52 -1.21
CA LEU A 419 -6.73 -13.29 -1.89
C LEU A 419 -7.84 -12.23 -1.92
N LEU A 420 -9.10 -12.68 -1.85
CA LEU A 420 -10.30 -11.89 -1.63
C LEU A 420 -11.03 -12.40 -0.38
N SER A 421 -11.51 -11.48 0.46
CA SER A 421 -12.42 -11.82 1.54
C SER A 421 -13.84 -12.12 1.03
N SER A 422 -14.67 -12.73 1.87
CA SER A 422 -16.10 -12.93 1.61
C SER A 422 -16.82 -11.64 1.20
N SER A 423 -16.55 -10.53 1.89
CA SER A 423 -17.09 -9.21 1.55
C SER A 423 -16.59 -8.71 0.18
N GLN A 424 -15.33 -8.92 -0.16
CA GLN A 424 -14.80 -8.51 -1.47
C GLN A 424 -15.36 -9.37 -2.60
N LEU A 425 -15.57 -10.67 -2.38
CA LEU A 425 -16.23 -11.57 -3.33
C LEU A 425 -17.71 -11.21 -3.52
N GLU A 426 -18.40 -10.81 -2.46
CA GLU A 426 -19.78 -10.31 -2.53
C GLU A 426 -19.91 -9.12 -3.50
N THR A 427 -18.91 -8.23 -3.55
CA THR A 427 -18.88 -7.15 -4.55
C THR A 427 -18.85 -7.70 -5.97
N VAL A 428 -18.06 -8.75 -6.24
CA VAL A 428 -17.99 -9.37 -7.58
C VAL A 428 -19.32 -10.00 -7.95
N VAL A 429 -19.97 -10.69 -7.00
CA VAL A 429 -21.30 -11.29 -7.17
C VAL A 429 -22.34 -10.23 -7.53
N TYR A 430 -22.48 -9.17 -6.73
CA TYR A 430 -23.52 -8.16 -6.97
C TYR A 430 -23.22 -7.24 -8.14
N ALA A 431 -21.96 -6.90 -8.43
CA ALA A 431 -21.62 -6.17 -9.64
C ALA A 431 -22.01 -6.98 -10.88
N GLY A 432 -21.67 -8.27 -10.92
CA GLY A 432 -22.08 -9.15 -12.01
C GLY A 432 -23.60 -9.31 -12.13
N HIS A 433 -24.32 -9.42 -11.00
CA HIS A 433 -25.78 -9.46 -10.97
C HIS A 433 -26.41 -8.17 -11.50
N ALA A 434 -25.95 -6.99 -11.07
CA ALA A 434 -26.41 -5.71 -11.58
C ALA A 434 -26.23 -5.62 -13.11
N TRP A 435 -25.14 -6.17 -13.62
CA TRP A 435 -24.83 -6.18 -15.04
C TRP A 435 -25.62 -7.17 -15.87
N THR A 436 -26.46 -8.03 -15.27
CA THR A 436 -27.47 -8.78 -16.04
C THR A 436 -28.70 -7.94 -16.36
N GLN A 437 -28.82 -6.75 -15.78
CA GLN A 437 -29.99 -5.87 -15.90
C GLN A 437 -29.72 -4.69 -16.86
N PHE A 438 -30.80 -4.15 -17.43
CA PHE A 438 -30.79 -2.98 -18.29
C PHE A 438 -31.73 -1.91 -17.74
N ILE A 439 -31.43 -0.64 -18.03
CA ILE A 439 -32.35 0.47 -17.80
C ILE A 439 -33.58 0.25 -18.71
N PRO A 440 -34.81 0.39 -18.20
CA PRO A 440 -36.02 0.20 -19.01
C PRO A 440 -36.08 1.12 -20.24
N GLY A 441 -36.50 0.56 -21.38
CA GLY A 441 -36.67 1.27 -22.65
C GLY A 441 -35.40 1.37 -23.51
N LEU A 442 -35.56 2.00 -24.68
CA LEU A 442 -34.47 2.34 -25.59
C LEU A 442 -34.17 3.82 -25.46
N SER A 443 -32.90 4.16 -25.27
CA SER A 443 -32.46 5.53 -25.02
C SER A 443 -31.31 5.93 -25.93
N LYS A 444 -31.12 7.24 -26.11
CA LYS A 444 -29.92 7.83 -26.69
C LYS A 444 -29.44 9.01 -25.84
N PRO A 445 -28.15 9.40 -25.95
CA PRO A 445 -27.68 10.61 -25.28
C PRO A 445 -28.51 11.83 -25.69
N ASP A 446 -28.79 12.73 -24.75
CA ASP A 446 -29.42 14.01 -25.04
C ASP A 446 -28.49 14.94 -25.84
N LYS A 447 -28.95 16.16 -26.17
CA LYS A 447 -28.19 17.09 -27.01
C LYS A 447 -26.79 17.41 -26.46
N GLU A 448 -26.66 17.49 -25.14
CA GLU A 448 -25.40 17.77 -24.45
C GLU A 448 -24.63 16.47 -24.10
N GLY A 449 -25.22 15.30 -24.35
CA GLY A 449 -24.68 13.97 -24.11
C GLY A 449 -24.60 13.53 -22.65
N VAL A 450 -25.02 14.36 -21.71
CA VAL A 450 -24.94 14.12 -20.26
C VAL A 450 -26.21 13.52 -19.66
N GLY A 451 -27.30 13.47 -20.42
CA GLY A 451 -28.55 12.80 -20.10
C GLY A 451 -28.83 11.64 -21.06
N LEU A 452 -29.80 10.80 -20.70
CA LEU A 452 -30.37 9.78 -21.58
C LEU A 452 -31.84 10.10 -21.81
N VAL A 453 -32.26 10.13 -23.07
CA VAL A 453 -33.65 10.36 -23.49
C VAL A 453 -34.18 9.14 -24.21
N LEU A 454 -35.44 8.80 -23.96
CA LEU A 454 -36.13 7.73 -24.66
C LEU A 454 -36.20 8.03 -26.16
N ALA A 455 -35.93 7.01 -26.97
CA ALA A 455 -36.02 7.11 -28.42
C ALA A 455 -36.24 5.73 -29.05
N ASP A 456 -37.15 5.65 -30.01
CA ASP A 456 -37.45 4.40 -30.73
C ASP A 456 -36.24 3.88 -31.53
N ASP A 457 -35.38 4.80 -32.00
CA ASP A 457 -34.11 4.52 -32.66
C ASP A 457 -32.92 4.41 -31.67
N GLY A 458 -33.21 4.32 -30.37
CA GLY A 458 -32.23 4.24 -29.29
C GLY A 458 -31.59 2.86 -29.10
N ARG A 459 -30.75 2.74 -28.07
CA ARG A 459 -30.11 1.47 -27.65
C ARG A 459 -30.54 1.12 -26.23
N ALA A 460 -30.42 -0.16 -25.86
CA ALA A 460 -30.58 -0.59 -24.48
C ALA A 460 -29.32 -0.23 -23.67
N TYR A 461 -29.50 0.31 -22.47
CA TYR A 461 -28.41 0.76 -21.61
C TYR A 461 -28.26 -0.20 -20.42
N ARG A 462 -27.09 -0.85 -20.30
CA ARG A 462 -26.81 -1.74 -19.16
C ARG A 462 -26.80 -0.94 -17.85
N LYS A 463 -27.36 -1.50 -16.77
CA LYS A 463 -27.27 -0.89 -15.43
C LYS A 463 -25.83 -0.90 -14.92
N GLY A 464 -25.53 0.00 -13.99
CA GLY A 464 -24.26 0.09 -13.29
C GLY A 464 -24.35 -0.46 -11.87
N TYR A 465 -23.21 -0.53 -11.20
CA TYR A 465 -23.12 -0.92 -9.79
C TYR A 465 -22.32 0.12 -9.00
N PHE A 466 -22.78 0.43 -7.79
CA PHE A 466 -22.15 1.42 -6.93
C PHE A 466 -21.48 0.75 -5.71
N LEU A 467 -20.15 0.85 -5.67
CA LEU A 467 -19.30 0.40 -4.59
C LEU A 467 -18.97 1.56 -3.65
N GLY A 468 -19.76 1.68 -2.59
CA GLY A 468 -19.70 2.71 -1.55
C GLY A 468 -18.78 2.40 -0.38
N ASP A 469 -17.88 1.41 -0.51
CA ASP A 469 -17.00 0.99 0.58
C ASP A 469 -16.06 2.11 1.04
N GLY A 470 -15.90 2.24 2.35
CA GLY A 470 -14.98 3.15 3.02
C GLY A 470 -13.50 2.83 2.72
N THR A 471 -12.61 3.74 3.09
CA THR A 471 -11.17 3.52 3.00
C THR A 471 -10.76 2.32 3.85
N GLY A 472 -9.89 1.46 3.32
CA GLY A 472 -9.40 0.26 4.01
C GLY A 472 -10.21 -1.03 3.78
N ALA A 473 -11.39 -0.98 3.16
CA ALA A 473 -12.15 -2.17 2.75
C ALA A 473 -11.60 -2.86 1.47
N GLY A 474 -10.63 -2.23 0.81
CA GLY A 474 -9.95 -2.79 -0.37
C GLY A 474 -10.64 -2.52 -1.71
N LYS A 475 -11.21 -1.31 -1.92
CA LYS A 475 -11.85 -0.91 -3.19
C LYS A 475 -11.02 -1.21 -4.45
N GLY A 476 -9.74 -0.85 -4.47
CA GLY A 476 -8.85 -1.15 -5.60
C GLY A 476 -8.78 -2.66 -5.91
N ARG A 477 -8.72 -3.50 -4.87
CA ARG A 477 -8.76 -4.96 -5.02
C ARG A 477 -10.11 -5.46 -5.57
N GLN A 478 -11.21 -4.86 -5.13
CA GLN A 478 -12.56 -5.19 -5.63
C GLN A 478 -12.73 -4.77 -7.09
N VAL A 479 -12.26 -3.59 -7.48
CA VAL A 479 -12.24 -3.14 -8.90
C VAL A 479 -11.46 -4.14 -9.75
N ALA A 480 -10.25 -4.51 -9.32
CA ALA A 480 -9.44 -5.51 -10.02
C ALA A 480 -10.13 -6.87 -10.12
N ALA A 481 -10.82 -7.33 -9.07
CA ALA A 481 -11.53 -8.61 -9.06
C ALA A 481 -12.71 -8.63 -10.03
N VAL A 482 -13.46 -7.54 -10.08
CA VAL A 482 -14.58 -7.36 -11.01
C VAL A 482 -14.10 -7.31 -12.47
N ILE A 483 -12.97 -6.64 -12.73
CA ILE A 483 -12.32 -6.67 -14.05
C ILE A 483 -11.85 -8.08 -14.38
N LEU A 484 -11.26 -8.80 -13.42
CA LEU A 484 -10.73 -10.16 -13.63
C LEU A 484 -11.85 -11.15 -13.99
N ASP A 485 -12.99 -11.12 -13.30
CA ASP A 485 -14.16 -11.94 -13.63
C ASP A 485 -14.61 -11.73 -15.09
N ASN A 486 -14.67 -10.46 -15.52
CA ASN A 486 -15.04 -10.12 -16.90
C ASN A 486 -13.96 -10.49 -17.93
N TRP A 487 -12.69 -10.30 -17.57
CA TRP A 487 -11.54 -10.70 -18.37
C TRP A 487 -11.57 -12.21 -18.65
N LEU A 488 -11.86 -13.01 -17.63
CA LEU A 488 -11.97 -14.46 -17.73
C LEU A 488 -13.22 -14.90 -18.48
N ALA A 489 -14.28 -14.10 -18.47
CA ALA A 489 -15.45 -14.25 -19.35
C ALA A 489 -15.21 -13.78 -20.80
N GLY A 490 -13.98 -13.45 -21.19
CA GLY A 490 -13.60 -13.08 -22.56
C GLY A 490 -13.65 -11.58 -22.87
N ARG A 491 -14.05 -10.73 -21.92
CA ARG A 491 -14.09 -9.27 -22.09
C ARG A 491 -12.72 -8.66 -21.80
N ARG A 492 -11.86 -8.69 -22.82
CA ARG A 492 -10.42 -8.40 -22.69
C ARG A 492 -10.05 -6.92 -22.81
N LYS A 493 -11.00 -6.03 -23.08
CA LYS A 493 -10.78 -4.56 -23.02
C LYS A 493 -11.54 -3.99 -21.83
N ASN A 494 -10.84 -3.32 -20.93
CA ASN A 494 -11.42 -2.68 -19.74
C ASN A 494 -10.83 -1.29 -19.54
N ILE A 495 -11.56 -0.38 -18.89
CA ILE A 495 -11.13 1.00 -18.63
C ILE A 495 -11.17 1.23 -17.13
N TRP A 496 -10.06 1.66 -16.54
CA TRP A 496 -9.95 2.03 -15.14
C TRP A 496 -9.59 3.51 -15.05
N ILE A 497 -10.57 4.33 -14.64
CA ILE A 497 -10.41 5.77 -14.45
C ILE A 497 -10.14 6.03 -12.97
N SER A 498 -9.10 6.79 -12.62
CA SER A 498 -8.78 7.14 -11.25
C SER A 498 -8.28 8.59 -11.11
N LYS A 499 -7.96 9.04 -9.90
CA LYS A 499 -7.67 10.44 -9.59
C LYS A 499 -6.40 10.98 -10.24
N ASN A 500 -5.31 10.22 -10.21
CA ASN A 500 -3.99 10.67 -10.65
C ASN A 500 -3.12 9.51 -11.15
N GLU A 501 -1.99 9.83 -11.79
CA GLU A 501 -1.07 8.84 -12.37
C GLU A 501 -0.34 8.01 -11.31
N ALA A 502 -0.21 8.50 -10.06
CA ALA A 502 0.44 7.72 -9.00
C ALA A 502 -0.38 6.46 -8.66
N LEU A 503 -1.71 6.52 -8.78
CA LEU A 503 -2.61 5.39 -8.57
C LEU A 503 -2.51 4.32 -9.68
N HIS A 504 -1.76 4.56 -10.76
CA HIS A 504 -1.47 3.51 -11.76
C HIS A 504 -0.69 2.36 -11.13
N ALA A 505 0.26 2.66 -10.24
CA ALA A 505 1.03 1.65 -9.53
C ALA A 505 0.14 0.84 -8.57
N ASP A 506 -0.84 1.47 -7.92
CA ASP A 506 -1.82 0.80 -7.07
C ASP A 506 -2.75 -0.11 -7.88
N ALA A 507 -3.22 0.35 -9.05
CA ALA A 507 -4.01 -0.48 -9.96
C ALA A 507 -3.23 -1.72 -10.44
N ILE A 508 -1.94 -1.56 -10.79
CA ILE A 508 -1.04 -2.70 -11.10
C ILE A 508 -0.90 -3.63 -9.90
N ARG A 509 -0.70 -3.09 -8.69
CA ARG A 509 -0.56 -3.91 -7.47
C ARG A 509 -1.82 -4.74 -7.25
N ASP A 510 -3.00 -4.15 -7.35
CA ASP A 510 -4.26 -4.84 -7.09
C ASP A 510 -4.61 -5.85 -8.20
N TRP A 511 -4.32 -5.54 -9.46
CA TRP A 511 -4.43 -6.48 -10.58
C TRP A 511 -3.49 -7.68 -10.44
N THR A 512 -2.22 -7.42 -10.15
CA THR A 512 -1.19 -8.47 -10.01
C THR A 512 -1.37 -9.31 -8.76
N ALA A 513 -1.97 -8.75 -7.70
CA ALA A 513 -2.33 -9.50 -6.50
C ALA A 513 -3.34 -10.63 -6.79
N LEU A 514 -4.19 -10.47 -7.81
CA LEU A 514 -5.15 -11.47 -8.26
C LEU A 514 -4.61 -12.38 -9.37
N GLY A 515 -3.32 -12.21 -9.72
CA GLY A 515 -2.64 -13.06 -10.69
C GLY A 515 -2.59 -12.52 -12.12
N GLY A 516 -3.06 -11.29 -12.36
CA GLY A 516 -2.86 -10.59 -13.61
C GLY A 516 -1.40 -10.17 -13.83
N LEU A 517 -1.02 -9.83 -15.05
CA LEU A 517 0.32 -9.33 -15.38
C LEU A 517 0.35 -7.80 -15.27
N ALA A 518 1.45 -7.24 -14.76
CA ALA A 518 1.62 -5.79 -14.70
C ALA A 518 1.52 -5.12 -16.08
N ALA A 519 1.89 -5.85 -17.14
CA ALA A 519 1.79 -5.39 -18.51
C ALA A 519 0.35 -5.28 -19.03
N ASP A 520 -0.64 -5.86 -18.35
CA ASP A 520 -2.03 -5.74 -18.79
C ASP A 520 -2.62 -4.36 -18.47
N VAL A 521 -2.08 -3.64 -17.47
CA VAL A 521 -2.57 -2.32 -17.03
C VAL A 521 -1.70 -1.21 -17.61
N GLN A 522 -2.20 -0.52 -18.63
CA GLN A 522 -1.43 0.43 -19.43
C GLN A 522 -1.99 1.85 -19.27
N PRO A 523 -1.18 2.87 -18.93
CA PRO A 523 -1.67 4.23 -18.82
C PRO A 523 -1.86 4.86 -20.19
N LEU A 524 -2.97 5.58 -20.38
CA LEU A 524 -3.32 6.24 -21.65
C LEU A 524 -2.25 7.23 -22.14
N SER A 525 -1.46 7.78 -21.22
CA SER A 525 -0.34 8.69 -21.51
C SER A 525 0.75 8.05 -22.39
N ARG A 526 0.77 6.72 -22.57
CA ARG A 526 1.66 6.02 -23.51
C ARG A 526 1.40 6.35 -24.98
N TRP A 527 0.17 6.72 -25.33
CA TRP A 527 -0.20 7.13 -26.68
C TRP A 527 -0.40 8.65 -26.69
N LYS A 528 0.02 9.33 -27.75
CA LYS A 528 -0.33 10.75 -27.92
C LYS A 528 -1.83 10.89 -28.17
N ILE A 529 -2.39 12.05 -27.88
CA ILE A 529 -3.85 12.31 -27.99
C ILE A 529 -4.38 12.19 -29.43
N ASP A 530 -3.53 12.46 -30.41
CA ASP A 530 -3.78 12.42 -31.85
C ASP A 530 -3.42 11.06 -32.50
N GLU A 531 -2.92 10.09 -31.72
CA GLU A 531 -2.54 8.76 -32.21
C GLU A 531 -3.55 7.69 -31.73
N PRO A 532 -3.88 6.68 -32.54
CA PRO A 532 -4.76 5.60 -32.10
C PRO A 532 -4.11 4.76 -30.99
N ILE A 533 -4.92 4.29 -30.04
CA ILE A 533 -4.47 3.35 -29.00
C ILE A 533 -4.27 1.98 -29.64
N SER A 534 -3.02 1.54 -29.75
CA SER A 534 -2.64 0.27 -30.41
C SER A 534 -2.79 -0.98 -29.53
N MET A 535 -3.21 -0.83 -28.27
CA MET A 535 -3.43 -1.93 -27.34
C MET A 535 -4.62 -2.81 -27.78
N ALA A 536 -4.39 -4.09 -28.09
CA ALA A 536 -5.48 -4.97 -28.54
C ALA A 536 -6.38 -5.42 -27.37
N GLU A 537 -5.78 -5.78 -26.24
CA GLU A 537 -6.41 -6.18 -24.99
C GLU A 537 -5.65 -5.61 -23.81
N GLY A 538 -6.32 -5.41 -22.68
CA GLY A 538 -5.75 -4.79 -21.49
C GLY A 538 -6.76 -4.01 -20.67
N VAL A 539 -6.25 -3.47 -19.57
CA VAL A 539 -6.90 -2.46 -18.75
C VAL A 539 -6.26 -1.12 -19.08
N LEU A 540 -7.01 -0.26 -19.76
CA LEU A 540 -6.60 1.10 -20.05
C LEU A 540 -6.76 1.94 -18.78
N PHE A 541 -5.64 2.33 -18.16
CA PHE A 541 -5.63 3.21 -17.00
C PHE A 541 -5.68 4.67 -17.46
N VAL A 542 -6.62 5.44 -16.92
CA VAL A 542 -6.88 6.82 -17.30
C VAL A 542 -7.04 7.66 -16.05
N THR A 543 -6.55 8.90 -16.04
CA THR A 543 -6.87 9.84 -14.95
C THR A 543 -8.03 10.74 -15.32
N TYR A 544 -8.82 11.22 -14.35
CA TYR A 544 -9.88 12.20 -14.63
C TYR A 544 -9.36 13.47 -15.35
N PRO A 545 -8.20 14.06 -14.97
CA PRO A 545 -7.61 15.13 -15.75
C PRO A 545 -7.26 14.75 -17.20
N THR A 546 -6.70 13.55 -17.42
CA THR A 546 -6.39 13.07 -18.76
C THR A 546 -7.64 12.87 -19.60
N LEU A 547 -8.71 12.27 -19.02
CA LEU A 547 -9.96 11.99 -19.72
C LEU A 547 -10.58 13.24 -20.37
N ARG A 548 -10.56 14.38 -19.67
CA ARG A 548 -11.14 15.65 -20.18
C ARG A 548 -10.22 16.44 -21.11
N SER A 549 -8.99 15.99 -21.36
CA SER A 549 -8.01 16.77 -22.12
C SER A 549 -8.26 16.75 -23.64
N ASN A 550 -7.90 17.85 -24.30
CA ASN A 550 -7.99 18.06 -25.74
C ASN A 550 -6.70 18.68 -26.28
N ARG A 551 -6.47 18.54 -27.60
CA ARG A 551 -5.36 19.17 -28.33
C ARG A 551 -5.81 19.41 -29.78
N GLY A 552 -6.03 20.67 -30.12
CA GLY A 552 -6.71 21.00 -31.39
C GLY A 552 -8.09 20.35 -31.41
N ASP A 553 -8.40 19.63 -32.49
CA ASP A 553 -9.67 18.91 -32.65
C ASP A 553 -9.67 17.50 -32.02
N ALA A 554 -8.50 17.00 -31.56
CA ALA A 554 -8.40 15.67 -30.95
C ALA A 554 -8.71 15.71 -29.45
N THR A 555 -9.59 14.83 -28.98
CA THR A 555 -9.91 14.67 -27.55
C THR A 555 -9.51 13.28 -27.03
N ARG A 556 -9.10 13.19 -25.75
CA ARG A 556 -8.83 11.89 -25.12
C ARG A 556 -10.10 11.04 -25.00
N LEU A 557 -11.26 11.67 -24.85
CA LEU A 557 -12.55 11.00 -24.82
C LEU A 557 -12.81 10.23 -26.13
N ASP A 558 -12.69 10.91 -27.28
CA ASP A 558 -12.92 10.29 -28.59
C ASP A 558 -11.90 9.19 -28.87
N GLN A 559 -10.64 9.40 -28.46
CA GLN A 559 -9.58 8.40 -28.57
C GLN A 559 -9.94 7.10 -27.80
N ILE A 560 -10.47 7.22 -26.59
CA ILE A 560 -10.90 6.07 -25.77
C ILE A 560 -12.13 5.41 -26.40
N ILE A 561 -13.11 6.17 -26.86
CA ILE A 561 -14.33 5.65 -27.50
C ILE A 561 -13.98 4.88 -28.77
N ALA A 562 -13.09 5.42 -29.61
CA ALA A 562 -12.61 4.76 -30.82
C ALA A 562 -11.89 3.44 -30.51
N TRP A 563 -11.10 3.39 -29.44
CA TRP A 563 -10.42 2.18 -29.00
C TRP A 563 -11.37 1.13 -28.41
N ALA A 564 -12.35 1.57 -27.62
CA ALA A 564 -13.36 0.72 -27.01
C ALA A 564 -14.24 0.07 -28.08
N GLY A 565 -14.67 0.84 -29.07
CA GLY A 565 -15.58 0.42 -30.13
C GLY A 565 -17.06 0.48 -29.71
N ALA A 566 -17.95 0.54 -30.70
CA ALA A 566 -19.39 0.75 -30.48
C ALA A 566 -20.10 -0.38 -29.71
N ASP A 567 -19.50 -1.57 -29.68
CA ASP A 567 -20.02 -2.78 -29.03
C ASP A 567 -19.25 -3.14 -27.75
N PHE A 568 -18.47 -2.18 -27.21
CA PHE A 568 -17.75 -2.36 -25.97
C PHE A 568 -18.70 -2.79 -24.84
N ASP A 569 -18.44 -3.98 -24.28
CA ASP A 569 -19.15 -4.54 -23.14
C ASP A 569 -18.24 -4.78 -21.92
N GLY A 570 -16.99 -4.31 -21.98
CA GLY A 570 -16.03 -4.39 -20.89
C GLY A 570 -16.40 -3.54 -19.68
N VAL A 571 -15.58 -3.63 -18.62
CA VAL A 571 -15.76 -2.84 -17.40
C VAL A 571 -15.26 -1.41 -17.61
N ILE A 572 -16.05 -0.44 -17.17
CA ILE A 572 -15.61 0.95 -16.95
C ILE A 572 -15.67 1.19 -15.45
N ALA A 573 -14.52 1.18 -14.80
CA ALA A 573 -14.40 1.46 -13.37
C ALA A 573 -14.05 2.93 -13.17
N PHE A 574 -14.97 3.68 -12.58
CA PHE A 574 -14.74 5.02 -12.06
C PHE A 574 -14.30 4.91 -10.61
N ASP A 575 -12.99 4.82 -10.38
CA ASP A 575 -12.37 4.82 -9.06
C ASP A 575 -12.22 6.25 -8.54
N GLU A 576 -12.61 6.47 -7.28
CA GLU A 576 -12.90 7.79 -6.72
C GLU A 576 -13.95 8.56 -7.53
N ALA A 577 -15.06 7.89 -7.85
CA ALA A 577 -16.15 8.42 -8.68
C ALA A 577 -16.70 9.79 -8.24
N HIS A 578 -16.52 10.19 -6.98
CA HIS A 578 -16.90 11.52 -6.50
C HIS A 578 -16.17 12.67 -7.23
N GLU A 579 -15.03 12.42 -7.88
CA GLU A 579 -14.34 13.36 -8.76
C GLU A 579 -15.17 13.75 -10.00
N MET A 580 -16.23 12.98 -10.32
CA MET A 580 -17.22 13.31 -11.36
C MET A 580 -18.37 14.19 -10.83
N GLY A 581 -18.31 14.60 -9.56
CA GLY A 581 -19.26 15.51 -8.94
C GLY A 581 -19.43 16.82 -9.72
N GLY A 582 -20.60 17.43 -9.59
CA GLY A 582 -20.91 18.70 -10.26
C GLY A 582 -21.18 18.58 -11.76
N VAL A 583 -21.44 17.37 -12.29
CA VAL A 583 -21.81 17.19 -13.71
C VAL A 583 -23.12 17.89 -14.08
N ALA A 584 -24.08 17.95 -13.16
CA ALA A 584 -25.37 18.62 -13.37
C ALA A 584 -25.27 20.15 -13.34
N GLY A 585 -24.08 20.71 -13.07
CA GLY A 585 -23.96 22.11 -12.64
C GLY A 585 -24.67 22.34 -11.31
N GLY A 586 -24.99 23.60 -11.00
CA GLY A 586 -25.82 23.91 -9.84
C GLY A 586 -26.02 25.40 -9.62
N GLU A 587 -27.06 25.76 -8.89
CA GLU A 587 -27.24 27.11 -8.35
C GLU A 587 -26.39 27.24 -7.08
N GLY A 588 -25.35 28.07 -7.15
CA GLY A 588 -24.65 28.56 -5.96
C GLY A 588 -25.21 29.91 -5.52
N SER A 589 -24.79 30.40 -4.36
CA SER A 589 -25.06 31.78 -3.88
C SER A 589 -24.62 32.90 -4.84
N MET A 590 -23.93 32.54 -5.93
CA MET A 590 -23.40 33.41 -7.00
C MET A 590 -24.02 33.12 -8.39
N GLY A 591 -25.10 32.33 -8.50
CA GLY A 591 -25.79 32.01 -9.76
C GLY A 591 -25.54 30.59 -10.29
N THR A 592 -26.02 30.31 -11.51
CA THR A 592 -25.88 29.02 -12.21
C THR A 592 -24.43 28.73 -12.61
N LYS A 593 -23.82 27.69 -12.03
CA LYS A 593 -22.49 27.19 -12.41
C LYS A 593 -22.58 26.19 -13.54
N LYS A 594 -21.70 26.34 -14.55
CA LYS A 594 -21.48 25.32 -15.59
C LYS A 594 -20.99 24.01 -14.96
N GLY A 595 -21.37 22.88 -15.56
CA GLY A 595 -20.99 21.55 -15.09
C GLY A 595 -19.48 21.32 -15.12
N SER A 596 -19.00 20.47 -14.21
CA SER A 596 -17.58 20.06 -14.16
C SER A 596 -17.19 19.36 -15.46
N GLN A 597 -16.16 19.87 -16.15
CA GLN A 597 -15.64 19.24 -17.37
C GLN A 597 -15.18 17.79 -17.13
N GLN A 598 -14.67 17.48 -15.93
CA GLN A 598 -14.30 16.11 -15.55
C GLN A 598 -15.55 15.22 -15.44
N GLY A 599 -16.58 15.71 -14.75
CA GLY A 599 -17.86 15.01 -14.63
C GLY A 599 -18.54 14.79 -15.97
N ILE A 600 -18.55 15.82 -16.83
CA ILE A 600 -19.11 15.76 -18.19
C ILE A 600 -18.37 14.70 -19.01
N ALA A 601 -17.04 14.73 -19.06
CA ALA A 601 -16.28 13.74 -19.85
C ALA A 601 -16.51 12.29 -19.37
N GLY A 602 -16.61 12.08 -18.05
CA GLY A 602 -16.96 10.77 -17.49
C GLY A 602 -18.37 10.30 -17.85
N VAL A 603 -19.35 11.20 -17.85
CA VAL A 603 -20.73 10.87 -18.27
C VAL A 603 -20.83 10.64 -19.78
N LEU A 604 -20.15 11.44 -20.60
CA LEU A 604 -20.09 11.22 -22.04
C LEU A 604 -19.48 9.85 -22.36
N LEU A 605 -18.38 9.47 -21.70
CA LEU A 605 -17.74 8.17 -21.91
C LEU A 605 -18.71 7.00 -21.68
N GLN A 606 -19.38 6.98 -20.52
CA GLN A 606 -20.35 5.92 -20.23
C GLN A 606 -21.56 5.99 -21.19
N ASN A 607 -22.03 7.18 -21.59
CA ASN A 607 -23.22 7.29 -22.44
C ASN A 607 -22.97 6.89 -23.90
N HIS A 608 -21.74 7.03 -24.41
CA HIS A 608 -21.35 6.53 -25.74
C HIS A 608 -21.18 5.01 -25.79
N LEU A 609 -21.03 4.34 -24.63
CA LEU A 609 -20.79 2.90 -24.53
C LEU A 609 -21.99 2.22 -23.82
N PRO A 610 -23.13 2.01 -24.52
CA PRO A 610 -24.40 1.55 -23.93
C PRO A 610 -24.32 0.20 -23.21
N LEU A 611 -23.49 -0.72 -23.70
CA LEU A 611 -23.36 -2.09 -23.18
C LEU A 611 -22.28 -2.23 -22.09
N ALA A 612 -21.54 -1.15 -21.80
CA ALA A 612 -20.46 -1.15 -20.82
C ALA A 612 -20.95 -1.54 -19.42
N ARG A 613 -20.09 -2.26 -18.70
CA ARG A 613 -20.29 -2.66 -17.31
C ARG A 613 -19.73 -1.58 -16.40
N VAL A 614 -20.57 -0.62 -16.04
CA VAL A 614 -20.13 0.56 -15.28
C VAL A 614 -20.08 0.25 -13.79
N LEU A 615 -18.92 0.48 -13.19
CA LEU A 615 -18.66 0.39 -11.76
C LEU A 615 -18.31 1.79 -11.24
N TYR A 616 -19.10 2.31 -10.30
CA TYR A 616 -18.78 3.54 -9.58
C TYR A 616 -18.19 3.16 -8.22
N ALA A 617 -16.93 3.48 -7.96
CA ALA A 617 -16.27 3.18 -6.69
C ALA A 617 -15.95 4.49 -5.96
N SER A 618 -16.63 4.76 -4.85
CA SER A 618 -16.42 5.97 -4.03
C SER A 618 -17.03 5.82 -2.64
N ALA A 619 -16.25 6.12 -1.59
CA ALA A 619 -16.74 6.07 -0.21
C ALA A 619 -17.80 7.14 0.11
N THR A 620 -17.79 8.26 -0.60
CA THR A 620 -18.62 9.46 -0.33
C THR A 620 -19.72 9.69 -1.37
N GLY A 621 -19.86 8.77 -2.32
CA GLY A 621 -20.74 8.98 -3.47
C GLY A 621 -22.23 9.02 -3.15
N ALA A 622 -22.66 8.39 -2.06
CA ALA A 622 -24.05 8.41 -1.59
C ALA A 622 -24.26 9.33 -0.36
N SER A 623 -23.31 10.24 -0.07
CA SER A 623 -23.43 11.17 1.06
C SER A 623 -24.13 12.49 0.69
N GLU A 624 -24.05 12.90 -0.58
CA GLU A 624 -24.76 14.08 -1.11
C GLU A 624 -25.48 13.71 -2.41
N VAL A 625 -26.69 14.25 -2.62
CA VAL A 625 -27.50 13.96 -3.82
C VAL A 625 -26.78 14.33 -5.13
N ASN A 626 -25.98 15.40 -5.13
CA ASN A 626 -25.24 15.83 -6.32
C ASN A 626 -24.18 14.79 -6.73
N ASN A 627 -23.73 13.95 -5.79
CA ASN A 627 -22.77 12.87 -6.05
C ASN A 627 -23.42 11.64 -6.69
N LEU A 628 -24.75 11.62 -6.88
CA LEU A 628 -25.44 10.61 -7.67
C LEU A 628 -25.79 11.08 -9.09
N ALA A 629 -25.64 12.38 -9.37
CA ALA A 629 -26.00 12.97 -10.67
C ALA A 629 -25.19 12.39 -11.85
N TYR A 630 -23.96 11.95 -11.61
CA TYR A 630 -23.10 11.31 -12.61
C TYR A 630 -23.33 9.80 -12.75
N ALA A 631 -24.05 9.20 -11.81
CA ALA A 631 -24.29 7.76 -11.73
C ALA A 631 -25.50 7.36 -12.59
N VAL A 632 -25.51 7.82 -13.85
CA VAL A 632 -26.62 7.67 -14.81
C VAL A 632 -27.04 6.21 -14.99
N ARG A 633 -26.11 5.26 -14.82
CA ARG A 633 -26.37 3.83 -14.97
C ARG A 633 -27.08 3.16 -13.81
N LEU A 634 -27.31 3.85 -12.70
CA LEU A 634 -28.09 3.29 -11.60
C LEU A 634 -29.60 3.25 -11.90
N GLY A 635 -30.07 3.98 -12.92
CA GLY A 635 -31.50 4.02 -13.26
C GLY A 635 -32.33 4.69 -12.17
N LEU A 636 -31.79 5.74 -11.53
CA LEU A 636 -32.46 6.50 -10.48
C LEU A 636 -33.55 7.44 -11.00
N TRP A 637 -33.62 7.65 -12.31
CA TRP A 637 -34.62 8.48 -12.97
C TRP A 637 -34.92 7.92 -14.36
N GLY A 638 -36.04 8.36 -14.93
CA GLY A 638 -36.55 7.90 -16.22
C GLY A 638 -37.72 6.92 -16.07
N PRO A 639 -37.99 6.11 -17.09
CA PRO A 639 -39.12 5.18 -17.10
C PRO A 639 -39.07 4.20 -15.95
N ASP A 640 -40.25 3.86 -15.40
CA ASP A 640 -40.43 2.96 -14.25
C ASP A 640 -39.72 3.41 -12.97
N THR A 641 -39.46 4.72 -12.83
CA THR A 641 -38.93 5.33 -11.60
C THR A 641 -39.86 6.42 -11.08
N ALA A 642 -39.68 6.81 -9.81
CA ALA A 642 -40.43 7.92 -9.21
C ALA A 642 -40.04 9.30 -9.77
N PHE A 643 -38.95 9.40 -10.54
CA PHE A 643 -38.38 10.66 -10.99
C PHE A 643 -38.28 10.70 -12.52
N ALA A 644 -39.03 11.60 -13.17
CA ALA A 644 -39.07 11.68 -14.62
C ALA A 644 -37.70 11.97 -15.27
N ASN A 645 -36.86 12.78 -14.61
CA ASN A 645 -35.53 13.16 -15.08
C ASN A 645 -34.59 13.44 -13.89
N ARG A 646 -33.32 13.66 -14.22
CA ARG A 646 -32.24 13.93 -13.24
C ARG A 646 -32.51 15.18 -12.40
N GLU A 647 -33.00 16.25 -13.01
CA GLU A 647 -33.28 17.52 -12.34
C GLU A 647 -34.39 17.35 -11.28
N ALA A 648 -35.43 16.60 -11.61
CA ALA A 648 -36.51 16.24 -10.69
C ALA A 648 -35.98 15.38 -9.52
N PHE A 649 -35.13 14.39 -9.80
CA PHE A 649 -34.47 13.57 -8.77
C PHE A 649 -33.66 14.44 -7.81
N ILE A 650 -32.74 15.27 -8.32
CA ILE A 650 -31.88 16.12 -7.48
C ILE A 650 -32.72 17.06 -6.62
N THR A 651 -33.74 17.70 -7.21
CA THR A 651 -34.58 18.68 -6.51
C THR A 651 -35.37 18.04 -5.38
N GLN A 652 -36.05 16.92 -5.64
CA GLN A 652 -36.91 16.26 -4.66
C GLN A 652 -36.11 15.60 -3.53
N ILE A 653 -35.00 14.93 -3.85
CA ILE A 653 -34.14 14.34 -2.81
C ILE A 653 -33.46 15.43 -1.97
N ARG A 654 -33.04 16.56 -2.58
CA ARG A 654 -32.49 17.70 -1.82
C ARG A 654 -33.52 18.28 -0.84
N GLN A 655 -34.78 18.42 -1.25
CA GLN A 655 -35.86 18.88 -0.38
C GLN A 655 -36.13 17.91 0.79
N GLY A 656 -36.00 16.60 0.56
CA GLY A 656 -36.17 15.57 1.57
C GLY A 656 -34.98 15.38 2.52
N GLY A 657 -33.84 16.04 2.27
CA GLY A 657 -32.67 16.01 3.13
C GLY A 657 -32.05 14.62 3.33
N ILE A 658 -31.44 14.40 4.49
CA ILE A 658 -30.69 13.17 4.81
C ILE A 658 -31.59 11.93 4.77
N ALA A 659 -32.83 12.02 5.25
CA ALA A 659 -33.76 10.89 5.28
C ALA A 659 -34.12 10.39 3.87
N ALA A 660 -34.30 11.30 2.91
CA ALA A 660 -34.54 10.92 1.52
C ALA A 660 -33.30 10.26 0.88
N MET A 661 -32.10 10.73 1.20
CA MET A 661 -30.86 10.12 0.72
C MET A 661 -30.65 8.71 1.29
N GLU A 662 -30.99 8.51 2.56
CA GLU A 662 -30.94 7.18 3.19
C GLU A 662 -31.93 6.22 2.51
N LEU A 663 -33.13 6.69 2.16
CA LEU A 663 -34.10 5.89 1.42
C LEU A 663 -33.58 5.49 0.03
N VAL A 664 -32.91 6.39 -0.69
CA VAL A 664 -32.28 6.09 -1.99
C VAL A 664 -31.18 5.03 -1.83
N ALA A 665 -30.30 5.18 -0.85
CA ALA A 665 -29.24 4.19 -0.58
C ALA A 665 -29.81 2.80 -0.24
N ARG A 666 -30.89 2.78 0.56
CA ARG A 666 -31.65 1.59 0.94
C ARG A 666 -32.30 0.89 -0.26
N ASP A 667 -32.94 1.65 -1.14
CA ASP A 667 -33.56 1.14 -2.36
C ASP A 667 -32.51 0.59 -3.35
N LEU A 668 -31.38 1.29 -3.50
CA LEU A 668 -30.26 0.80 -4.29
C LEU A 668 -29.67 -0.51 -3.74
N LYS A 669 -29.60 -0.69 -2.41
CA LYS A 669 -29.21 -1.98 -1.81
C LYS A 669 -30.25 -3.06 -2.08
N ALA A 670 -31.54 -2.76 -1.87
CA ALA A 670 -32.64 -3.71 -2.09
C ALA A 670 -32.72 -4.20 -3.54
N THR A 671 -32.33 -3.36 -4.49
CA THR A 671 -32.27 -3.69 -5.93
C THR A 671 -30.94 -4.29 -6.37
N GLY A 672 -29.97 -4.46 -5.45
CA GLY A 672 -28.68 -5.09 -5.72
C GLY A 672 -27.69 -4.20 -6.47
N LEU A 673 -27.90 -2.88 -6.45
CA LEU A 673 -27.10 -1.88 -7.18
C LEU A 673 -26.10 -1.14 -6.28
N TYR A 674 -26.13 -1.35 -4.96
CA TYR A 674 -25.28 -0.63 -4.01
C TYR A 674 -24.84 -1.48 -2.82
N THR A 675 -23.57 -1.36 -2.46
CA THR A 675 -23.03 -1.81 -1.16
C THR A 675 -22.14 -0.73 -0.57
N ALA A 676 -22.11 -0.61 0.76
CA ALA A 676 -21.20 0.30 1.45
C ALA A 676 -20.81 -0.25 2.83
N ARG A 677 -19.52 -0.48 3.01
CA ARG A 677 -18.93 -1.01 4.24
C ARG A 677 -17.82 -0.11 4.74
N ALA A 678 -17.77 0.15 6.03
CA ALA A 678 -16.70 0.88 6.68
C ALA A 678 -15.85 -0.05 7.56
N LEU A 679 -14.64 0.37 7.90
CA LEU A 679 -13.88 -0.31 8.96
C LEU A 679 -14.57 -0.09 10.31
N SER A 680 -14.55 -1.12 11.15
CA SER A 680 -15.00 -1.01 12.54
C SER A 680 -14.07 -0.08 13.32
N PHE A 681 -14.66 0.78 14.17
CA PHE A 681 -13.95 1.54 15.19
C PHE A 681 -13.71 0.74 16.47
N ALA A 682 -14.05 -0.55 16.51
CA ALA A 682 -13.78 -1.40 17.66
C ALA A 682 -12.28 -1.38 17.99
N GLY A 683 -11.94 -0.98 19.22
CA GLY A 683 -10.56 -0.81 19.68
C GLY A 683 -9.89 0.51 19.30
N VAL A 684 -10.61 1.46 18.68
CA VAL A 684 -10.14 2.82 18.43
C VAL A 684 -10.60 3.74 19.55
N GLU A 685 -9.65 4.35 20.25
CA GLU A 685 -9.91 5.38 21.25
C GLU A 685 -9.70 6.76 20.62
N TYR A 686 -10.66 7.66 20.86
CA TYR A 686 -10.58 9.06 20.45
C TYR A 686 -10.46 9.93 21.69
N ASP A 687 -9.56 10.91 21.65
CA ASP A 687 -9.50 11.98 22.64
C ASP A 687 -9.53 13.33 21.92
N ILE A 688 -10.26 14.30 22.48
CA ILE A 688 -10.35 15.65 21.92
C ILE A 688 -9.20 16.45 22.49
N LEU A 689 -8.17 16.66 21.68
CA LEU A 689 -7.07 17.56 22.06
C LEU A 689 -7.57 19.01 21.98
N ARG A 690 -7.94 19.58 23.12
CA ARG A 690 -8.32 20.98 23.23
C ARG A 690 -7.05 21.84 23.33
N HIS A 691 -6.84 22.70 22.35
CA HIS A 691 -5.79 23.71 22.39
C HIS A 691 -6.40 25.04 22.85
N GLU A 692 -5.90 25.59 23.95
CA GLU A 692 -6.27 26.94 24.36
C GLU A 692 -5.43 27.94 23.57
N LEU A 693 -6.09 28.88 22.90
CA LEU A 693 -5.41 29.92 22.15
C LEU A 693 -4.62 30.81 23.12
N THR A 694 -3.38 31.14 22.75
CA THR A 694 -2.59 32.10 23.53
C THR A 694 -3.19 33.51 23.41
N PRO A 695 -2.90 34.43 24.35
CA PRO A 695 -3.36 35.82 24.24
C PRO A 695 -3.00 36.48 22.90
N GLU A 696 -1.80 36.21 22.37
CA GLU A 696 -1.36 36.71 21.08
C GLU A 696 -2.14 36.11 19.91
N GLN A 697 -2.45 34.81 19.95
CA GLN A 697 -3.30 34.17 18.94
C GLN A 697 -4.75 34.69 18.98
N ILE A 698 -5.26 34.99 20.17
CA ILE A 698 -6.59 35.60 20.35
C ILE A 698 -6.58 37.01 19.73
N GLU A 699 -5.57 37.83 20.02
CA GLU A 699 -5.45 39.19 19.45
C GLU A 699 -5.38 39.17 17.92
N VAL A 700 -4.59 38.25 17.35
CA VAL A 700 -4.53 38.04 15.90
C VAL A 700 -5.89 37.62 15.36
N TYR A 701 -6.54 36.63 15.99
CA TYR A 701 -7.85 36.14 15.57
C TYR A 701 -8.91 37.25 15.61
N ASP A 702 -8.98 38.01 16.70
CA ASP A 702 -9.91 39.12 16.89
C ASP A 702 -9.65 40.23 15.86
N THR A 703 -8.39 40.56 15.57
CA THR A 703 -8.03 41.53 14.53
C THR A 703 -8.55 41.08 13.15
N TYR A 704 -8.40 39.81 12.80
CA TYR A 704 -8.94 39.26 11.55
C TYR A 704 -10.48 39.24 11.56
N ALA A 705 -11.09 38.88 12.69
CA ALA A 705 -12.54 38.84 12.85
C ALA A 705 -13.16 40.25 12.73
N ASP A 706 -12.54 41.26 13.33
CA ASP A 706 -12.96 42.67 13.23
C ASP A 706 -12.80 43.20 11.81
N ALA A 707 -11.67 42.92 11.16
CA ALA A 707 -11.48 43.26 9.75
C ALA A 707 -12.56 42.60 8.87
N TRP A 708 -12.90 41.33 9.15
CA TRP A 708 -13.95 40.61 8.44
C TRP A 708 -15.35 41.19 8.73
N ALA A 709 -15.62 41.61 9.96
CA ALA A 709 -16.86 42.27 10.34
C ALA A 709 -17.02 43.62 9.61
N VAL A 710 -15.95 44.40 9.48
CA VAL A 710 -15.94 45.63 8.68
C VAL A 710 -16.23 45.34 7.21
N LEU A 711 -15.60 44.32 6.62
CA LEU A 711 -15.86 43.89 5.23
C LEU A 711 -17.31 43.41 5.03
N CYS A 712 -17.84 42.61 5.96
CA CYS A 712 -19.22 42.13 5.94
C CYS A 712 -20.24 43.26 6.15
N ALA A 713 -19.93 44.22 7.01
CA ALA A 713 -20.75 45.41 7.22
C ALA A 713 -20.70 46.34 6.00
N ALA A 714 -19.56 46.47 5.32
CA ALA A 714 -19.43 47.25 4.09
C ALA A 714 -19.97 46.54 2.84
N ARG A 715 -20.49 45.31 2.96
CA ARG A 715 -20.94 44.45 1.85
C ARG A 715 -22.02 45.08 0.96
N HIS A 716 -22.77 46.07 1.47
CA HIS A 716 -23.79 46.81 0.71
C HIS A 716 -23.24 48.06 -0.01
N LYS A 717 -21.97 48.45 0.23
CA LYS A 717 -21.31 49.62 -0.40
C LYS A 717 -20.30 49.25 -1.49
N THR A 718 -20.01 47.96 -1.68
CA THR A 718 -19.03 47.49 -2.66
C THR A 718 -19.69 47.31 -4.03
N ALA A 719 -19.55 48.31 -4.91
CA ALA A 719 -20.21 48.33 -6.23
C ALA A 719 -19.53 47.44 -7.31
N TYR A 720 -18.49 46.68 -6.99
CA TYR A 720 -17.78 45.83 -7.96
C TYR A 720 -17.51 44.44 -7.39
N ARG A 721 -18.21 43.45 -7.96
CA ARG A 721 -17.95 42.02 -7.74
C ARG A 721 -16.58 41.64 -8.32
N GLU A 722 -15.70 41.16 -7.44
CA GLU A 722 -14.59 40.20 -7.69
C GLU A 722 -13.21 40.62 -8.22
N GLU A 723 -12.92 41.82 -8.69
CA GLU A 723 -11.53 42.10 -9.17
C GLU A 723 -10.49 42.41 -8.07
N ALA A 724 -10.89 42.83 -6.86
CA ALA A 724 -9.94 43.34 -5.88
C ALA A 724 -9.23 42.26 -5.03
N VAL A 725 -9.83 41.06 -4.87
CA VAL A 725 -9.27 40.03 -3.96
C VAL A 725 -8.30 39.08 -4.68
N MET A 726 -8.38 38.94 -6.01
CA MET A 726 -7.54 38.01 -6.78
C MET A 726 -6.18 38.59 -7.23
N ARG A 727 -5.94 39.91 -7.15
CA ARG A 727 -4.68 40.51 -7.64
C ARG A 727 -3.51 40.53 -6.64
N ARG A 728 -3.66 40.00 -5.42
CA ARG A 728 -2.55 39.94 -4.45
C ARG A 728 -1.76 38.63 -4.40
N ASN A 729 -2.16 37.61 -5.17
CA ASN A 729 -1.39 36.35 -5.32
C ASN A 729 -0.56 36.29 -6.62
N ALA A 730 -0.35 37.43 -7.30
CA ALA A 730 0.45 37.52 -8.51
C ALA A 730 1.45 38.69 -8.48
N ALA A 731 2.01 38.99 -7.30
CA ALA A 731 3.17 39.86 -7.13
C ALA A 731 4.19 39.18 -6.21
#